data_AF-A0A1V5CMH9-F1
#
_entry.id   AF-A0A1V5CMH9-F1
#
_cell.length_a   1.000
_cell.length_b   1.000
_cell.length_c   1.000
_cell.angle_alpha   90.00
_cell.angle_beta   90.00
_cell.angle_gamma   90.00
#
_symmetry.space_group_name_H-M   'P 1'
#
loop_
_entity.id
_entity.type
_entity.pdbx_description
1 polymer ?
#
loop_
_entity_poly.entity_id
_entity_poly.type
_entity_poly.pdbx_seq_one_letter_code
_entity_poly.pdbx_strand_id
1 'polypeptide(L)'
;MKAVGEVMSIGKTYKEAFQKAIRSLETKRYGLGFAADFNRRPLEDLMALISEPTSQRQFIMYEALRKGASIDDLYERTKIKKWFIQQMKELVDFEEEILAYKGKELPDNLLIKAKEDGFSDKYLSQILEKPEEEIRGQRIRLNKTESWCAVPVSGADASYYYSTYNAPNEVKVSDRPKVMILGGGPNRIGQGIEFDYTCVHAAFALRDEGYESIMVNCNPETVSTDYDTSDKLYFEPLTVEDVLSIYEKEKPLGAIVQFGGQTPLNIARELELAGVKILGTSPDSIDLAEDRKRFKDVMTKLDIPQPESGTAVSLDEALVIAHDIGYPLLVRPSYVLGGRGMEIVYDDDMLTSYINEAVEIWPGRPILIDRFLENAIECEADAIADGVDAFVPSVMEHIELAGIHSGDSACAIPPRTIPEKHLKTINDYTKKIAVELGVVGLMNIQYAIANNRVYILEANPRASRTVPLVSKVTGIQMARIATQLMLGKKLKGMGLKQKEYSHVGVKESVFPFNMFPEVDPTLGPEMKSTGEVLGMAGTFGLAFFKSQEGAGQKLPTQGTVLISVKQKDKNEILAVAKYLRGIGFKILATDDTHKFLVSSGVDSTFIKKVHEGRPNIVDAIHNKEINLIINTPIGKNSKYDDSYIRKAAIKYKIPYITTAAAAQAAAEGIKAYLQDKGGMEVRSLQAYHKDIR
;
A
#
# COMPACT_ATOMS: atom_id res chain seq x y z
N MET A 1 3.98 4.05 19.47
CA MET A 1 3.49 2.78 18.89
C MET A 1 4.22 2.55 17.57
N LYS A 2 4.53 1.30 17.20
CA LYS A 2 5.19 0.93 15.92
C LYS A 2 4.27 0.12 14.98
N ALA A 3 3.06 -0.22 15.42
CA ALA A 3 2.05 -0.87 14.58
C ALA A 3 1.49 0.11 13.54
N VAL A 4 1.18 -0.39 12.36
CA VAL A 4 0.65 0.39 11.22
C VAL A 4 -0.85 0.15 10.97
N GLY A 5 -1.46 -0.71 11.77
CA GLY A 5 -2.88 -1.08 11.74
C GLY A 5 -3.14 -2.24 12.70
N GLU A 6 -4.41 -2.65 12.78
CA GLU A 6 -4.86 -3.71 13.67
C GLU A 6 -6.01 -4.53 13.06
N VAL A 7 -6.27 -5.68 13.67
CA VAL A 7 -7.41 -6.56 13.34
C VAL A 7 -8.22 -6.80 14.60
N MET A 8 -9.52 -7.02 14.41
CA MET A 8 -10.40 -7.50 15.46
C MET A 8 -11.07 -8.79 14.98
N SER A 9 -11.46 -9.63 15.93
CA SER A 9 -12.24 -10.83 15.65
C SER A 9 -13.10 -11.18 16.84
N ILE A 10 -14.24 -11.79 16.58
CA ILE A 10 -15.21 -12.16 17.59
C ILE A 10 -15.42 -13.68 17.54
N GLY A 11 -15.44 -14.31 18.71
CA GLY A 11 -15.72 -15.74 18.90
C GLY A 11 -16.38 -15.98 20.24
N LYS A 12 -17.04 -17.12 20.41
CA LYS A 12 -17.69 -17.51 21.68
C LYS A 12 -16.68 -17.97 22.72
N THR A 13 -15.50 -18.38 22.28
CA THR A 13 -14.37 -18.76 23.13
C THR A 13 -13.15 -17.92 22.80
N TYR A 14 -12.22 -17.81 23.75
CA TYR A 14 -10.96 -17.10 23.50
C TYR A 14 -10.13 -17.77 22.42
N LYS A 15 -10.07 -19.10 22.37
CA LYS A 15 -9.33 -19.86 21.35
C LYS A 15 -9.85 -19.55 19.95
N GLU A 16 -11.17 -19.60 19.78
CA GLU A 16 -11.84 -19.28 18.52
C GLU A 16 -11.54 -17.85 18.07
N ALA A 17 -11.74 -16.87 18.96
CA ALA A 17 -11.42 -15.47 18.68
C ALA A 17 -9.93 -15.29 18.37
N PHE A 18 -9.03 -15.91 19.13
CA PHE A 18 -7.59 -15.74 18.95
C PHE A 18 -7.12 -16.29 17.60
N GLN A 19 -7.57 -17.49 17.19
CA GLN A 19 -7.22 -18.04 15.89
C GLN A 19 -7.85 -17.27 14.72
N LYS A 20 -9.06 -16.73 14.89
CA LYS A 20 -9.67 -15.78 13.93
C LYS A 20 -8.81 -14.53 13.75
N ALA A 21 -8.34 -13.93 14.85
CA ALA A 21 -7.44 -12.78 14.79
C ALA A 21 -6.16 -13.12 14.01
N ILE A 22 -5.52 -14.27 14.28
CA ILE A 22 -4.29 -14.69 13.61
C ILE A 22 -4.47 -14.80 12.09
N ARG A 23 -5.56 -15.44 11.62
CA ARG A 23 -5.82 -15.55 10.19
C ARG A 23 -6.34 -14.26 9.53
N SER A 24 -6.77 -13.28 10.34
CA SER A 24 -7.15 -11.95 9.87
C SER A 24 -5.95 -11.02 9.66
N LEU A 25 -4.77 -11.34 10.19
CA LEU A 25 -3.59 -10.45 10.16
C LEU A 25 -3.03 -10.18 8.76
N GLU A 26 -3.48 -10.91 7.74
CA GLU A 26 -3.00 -10.76 6.36
C GLU A 26 -1.48 -10.95 6.20
N THR A 27 -0.87 -11.74 7.10
CA THR A 27 0.57 -12.06 7.10
C THR A 27 0.86 -13.43 6.50
N LYS A 28 -0.09 -14.00 5.73
CA LYS A 28 -0.07 -15.38 5.22
C LYS A 28 0.04 -16.42 6.34
N ARG A 29 -0.51 -16.10 7.51
CA ARG A 29 -0.62 -16.97 8.67
C ARG A 29 -2.07 -17.39 8.82
N TYR A 30 -2.30 -18.68 9.06
CA TYR A 30 -3.62 -19.25 9.25
C TYR A 30 -3.80 -19.96 10.62
N GLY A 31 -2.72 -20.02 11.39
CA GLY A 31 -2.61 -20.60 12.72
C GLY A 31 -1.33 -20.14 13.44
N LEU A 32 -1.12 -20.61 14.66
CA LEU A 32 -0.05 -20.14 15.56
C LEU A 32 1.27 -20.91 15.45
N GLY A 33 1.20 -22.22 15.16
CA GLY A 33 2.38 -23.08 15.06
C GLY A 33 3.06 -23.03 13.69
N PHE A 34 4.26 -23.59 13.62
CA PHE A 34 5.10 -23.68 12.41
C PHE A 34 5.41 -22.30 11.78
N ALA A 35 5.45 -21.28 12.63
CA ALA A 35 5.78 -19.95 12.19
C ALA A 35 7.29 -19.79 11.96
N ALA A 36 7.66 -19.41 10.72
CA ALA A 36 9.05 -19.14 10.33
C ALA A 36 9.89 -20.40 10.56
N ASP A 37 10.98 -20.30 11.31
CA ASP A 37 11.82 -21.43 11.71
C ASP A 37 11.70 -21.75 13.21
N PHE A 38 10.76 -21.14 13.94
CA PHE A 38 10.69 -21.23 15.41
C PHE A 38 10.49 -22.67 15.90
N ASN A 39 9.73 -23.48 15.15
CA ASN A 39 9.53 -24.91 15.48
C ASN A 39 10.83 -25.73 15.38
N ARG A 40 11.83 -25.26 14.63
CA ARG A 40 13.14 -25.91 14.46
C ARG A 40 14.18 -25.46 15.50
N ARG A 41 13.97 -24.31 16.14
CA ARG A 41 14.90 -23.78 17.16
C ARG A 41 14.81 -24.58 18.48
N PRO A 42 15.90 -24.69 19.25
CA PRO A 42 15.85 -25.28 20.59
C PRO A 42 15.05 -24.39 21.55
N LEU A 43 14.55 -24.98 22.64
CA LEU A 43 13.76 -24.24 23.65
C LEU A 43 14.52 -23.05 24.23
N GLU A 44 15.83 -23.22 24.50
CA GLU A 44 16.68 -22.18 25.07
C GLU A 44 16.69 -20.91 24.20
N ASP A 45 16.84 -21.06 22.88
CA ASP A 45 16.81 -19.95 21.92
C ASP A 45 15.45 -19.25 21.91
N LEU A 46 14.35 -20.01 21.93
CA LEU A 46 13.01 -19.43 21.99
C LEU A 46 12.80 -18.64 23.29
N MET A 47 13.23 -19.19 24.42
CA MET A 47 13.13 -18.55 25.73
C MET A 47 13.99 -17.28 25.83
N ALA A 48 15.12 -17.22 25.12
CA ALA A 48 15.91 -16.01 24.96
C ALA A 48 15.12 -14.93 24.18
N LEU A 49 14.55 -15.30 23.03
CA LEU A 49 13.79 -14.39 22.15
C LEU A 49 12.52 -13.82 22.82
N ILE A 50 11.85 -14.57 23.70
CA ILE A 50 10.58 -14.17 24.34
C ILE A 50 10.74 -12.96 25.28
N SER A 51 11.94 -12.75 25.82
CA SER A 51 12.21 -11.70 26.81
C SER A 51 12.02 -10.29 26.23
N GLU A 52 12.30 -10.12 24.94
CA GLU A 52 12.06 -8.87 24.23
C GLU A 52 10.73 -8.94 23.46
N PRO A 53 9.75 -8.06 23.73
CA PRO A 53 8.49 -8.07 22.99
C PRO A 53 8.68 -7.72 21.52
N THR A 54 8.36 -8.66 20.63
CA THR A 54 8.35 -8.46 19.17
C THR A 54 6.98 -8.78 18.58
N SER A 55 6.75 -8.41 17.31
CA SER A 55 5.55 -8.80 16.56
C SER A 55 5.41 -10.33 16.38
N GLN A 56 6.49 -11.09 16.64
CA GLN A 56 6.50 -12.54 16.52
C GLN A 56 6.29 -13.26 17.87
N ARG A 57 6.21 -12.53 18.99
CA ARG A 57 6.27 -13.13 20.34
C ARG A 57 5.20 -14.20 20.60
N GLN A 58 3.99 -14.04 20.09
CA GLN A 58 2.93 -15.03 20.27
C GLN A 58 3.27 -16.37 19.61
N PHE A 59 3.88 -16.34 18.42
CA PHE A 59 4.31 -17.55 17.71
C PHE A 59 5.50 -18.23 18.40
N ILE A 60 6.44 -17.44 18.90
CA ILE A 60 7.61 -17.94 19.65
C ILE A 60 7.14 -18.62 20.96
N MET A 61 6.18 -18.02 21.67
CA MET A 61 5.57 -18.61 22.87
C MET A 61 4.85 -19.93 22.54
N TYR A 62 4.13 -20.00 21.42
CA TYR A 62 3.45 -21.21 20.98
C TYR A 62 4.44 -22.38 20.78
N GLU A 63 5.56 -22.14 20.09
CA GLU A 63 6.60 -23.15 19.90
C GLU A 63 7.39 -23.46 21.17
N ALA A 64 7.57 -22.49 22.07
CA ALA A 64 8.19 -22.74 23.37
C ALA A 64 7.33 -23.68 24.23
N LEU A 65 6.01 -23.49 24.25
CA LEU A 65 5.07 -24.39 24.92
C LEU A 65 5.14 -25.80 24.33
N ARG A 66 5.21 -25.94 23.00
CA ARG A 66 5.38 -27.23 22.31
C ARG A 66 6.65 -27.95 22.76
N LYS A 67 7.72 -27.20 23.04
CA LYS A 67 9.02 -27.72 23.47
C LYS A 67 9.16 -27.85 24.99
N GLY A 68 8.07 -27.68 25.75
CA GLY A 68 8.03 -27.95 27.19
C GLY A 68 8.28 -26.74 28.09
N ALA A 69 8.19 -25.50 27.59
CA ALA A 69 8.20 -24.33 28.45
C ALA A 69 7.04 -24.38 29.46
N SER A 70 7.32 -24.06 30.73
CA SER A 70 6.26 -23.98 31.73
C SER A 70 5.47 -22.67 31.59
N ILE A 71 4.19 -22.73 31.96
CA ILE A 71 3.32 -21.53 32.00
C ILE A 71 3.90 -20.47 32.94
N ASP A 72 4.52 -20.91 34.04
CA ASP A 72 5.12 -20.02 35.04
C ASP A 72 6.35 -19.32 34.49
N ASP A 73 7.24 -20.02 33.78
CA ASP A 73 8.41 -19.40 33.14
C ASP A 73 8.00 -18.38 32.08
N LEU A 74 7.01 -18.71 31.25
CA LEU A 74 6.48 -17.79 30.26
C LEU A 74 5.81 -16.59 30.91
N TYR A 75 5.00 -16.79 31.97
CA TYR A 75 4.41 -15.68 32.72
C TYR A 75 5.50 -14.77 33.30
N GLU A 76 6.53 -15.33 33.93
CA GLU A 76 7.57 -14.54 34.56
C GLU A 76 8.36 -13.69 33.55
N ARG A 77 8.60 -14.19 32.35
CA ARG A 77 9.29 -13.45 31.28
C ARG A 77 8.40 -12.44 30.55
N THR A 78 7.13 -12.81 30.32
CA THR A 78 6.24 -12.07 29.40
C THR A 78 5.29 -11.13 30.11
N LYS A 79 4.98 -11.45 31.38
CA LYS A 79 3.88 -10.91 32.20
C LYS A 79 2.48 -11.05 31.55
N ILE A 80 2.34 -11.86 30.50
CA ILE A 80 1.04 -12.27 29.95
C ILE A 80 0.39 -13.21 30.96
N LYS A 81 -0.83 -12.92 31.41
CA LYS A 81 -1.48 -13.69 32.48
C LYS A 81 -1.55 -15.18 32.14
N LYS A 82 -1.29 -16.01 33.16
CA LYS A 82 -1.24 -17.48 33.06
C LYS A 82 -2.46 -18.07 32.35
N TRP A 83 -3.64 -17.49 32.52
CA TRP A 83 -4.86 -17.94 31.84
C TRP A 83 -4.72 -17.93 30.30
N PHE A 84 -4.18 -16.87 29.69
CA PHE A 84 -3.99 -16.84 28.23
C PHE A 84 -2.93 -17.83 27.76
N ILE A 85 -1.86 -18.00 28.55
CA ILE A 85 -0.80 -18.98 28.26
C ILE A 85 -1.34 -20.41 28.38
N GLN A 86 -2.22 -20.67 29.35
CA GLN A 86 -2.93 -21.94 29.50
C GLN A 86 -3.83 -22.24 28.29
N GLN A 87 -4.61 -21.25 27.81
CA GLN A 87 -5.40 -21.39 26.60
C GLN A 87 -4.53 -21.71 25.37
N MET A 88 -3.37 -21.06 25.26
CA MET A 88 -2.39 -21.32 24.21
C MET A 88 -1.80 -22.73 24.33
N LYS A 89 -1.48 -23.20 25.55
CA LYS A 89 -0.97 -24.55 25.80
C LYS A 89 -1.98 -25.61 25.39
N GLU A 90 -3.26 -25.42 25.69
CA GLU A 90 -4.31 -26.35 25.28
C GLU A 90 -4.44 -26.44 23.76
N LEU A 91 -4.24 -25.34 23.04
CA LEU A 91 -4.18 -25.35 21.56
C LEU A 91 -2.97 -26.14 21.06
N VAL A 92 -1.79 -25.94 21.65
CA VAL A 92 -0.56 -26.68 21.31
C VAL A 92 -0.74 -28.17 21.53
N ASP A 93 -1.21 -28.56 22.73
CA ASP A 93 -1.40 -29.97 23.09
C ASP A 93 -2.40 -30.65 22.14
N PHE A 94 -3.47 -29.93 21.77
CA PHE A 94 -4.45 -30.44 20.83
C PHE A 94 -3.93 -30.49 19.38
N GLU A 95 -3.09 -29.54 18.97
CA GLU A 95 -2.45 -29.57 17.66
C GLU A 95 -1.48 -30.77 17.53
N GLU A 96 -0.79 -31.16 18.59
CA GLU A 96 0.03 -32.39 18.62
C GLU A 96 -0.81 -33.65 18.41
N GLU A 97 -2.04 -33.71 18.96
CA GLU A 97 -2.98 -34.81 18.68
C GLU A 97 -3.38 -34.84 17.19
N ILE A 98 -3.62 -33.67 16.59
CA ILE A 98 -3.95 -33.55 15.15
C ILE A 98 -2.78 -33.99 14.28
N LEU A 99 -1.55 -33.59 14.63
CA LEU A 99 -0.33 -33.91 13.88
C LEU A 99 -0.04 -35.42 13.80
N ALA A 100 -0.55 -36.22 14.74
CA ALA A 100 -0.47 -37.68 14.66
C ALA A 100 -1.20 -38.28 13.43
N TYR A 101 -2.08 -37.49 12.80
CA TYR A 101 -2.83 -37.85 11.59
C TYR A 101 -2.27 -37.21 10.32
N LYS A 102 -1.04 -36.67 10.35
CA LYS A 102 -0.37 -36.15 9.16
C LYS A 102 -0.34 -37.19 8.03
N GLY A 103 -0.80 -36.80 6.84
CA GLY A 103 -0.96 -37.68 5.67
C GLY A 103 -2.12 -38.68 5.77
N LYS A 104 -2.94 -38.63 6.82
CA LYS A 104 -4.10 -39.51 7.07
C LYS A 104 -5.38 -38.69 7.21
N GLU A 105 -6.52 -39.37 7.16
CA GLU A 105 -7.81 -38.73 7.45
C GLU A 105 -7.90 -38.40 8.95
N LEU A 106 -8.27 -37.15 9.25
CA LEU A 106 -8.46 -36.68 10.61
C LEU A 106 -9.80 -37.24 11.12
N PRO A 107 -9.87 -37.90 12.29
CA PRO A 107 -11.13 -38.32 12.88
C PRO A 107 -12.15 -37.19 13.02
N ASP A 108 -13.42 -37.48 12.73
CA ASP A 108 -14.50 -36.50 12.70
C ASP A 108 -14.64 -35.70 14.02
N ASN A 109 -14.48 -36.37 15.16
CA ASN A 109 -14.52 -35.73 16.47
C ASN A 109 -13.38 -34.74 16.68
N LEU A 110 -12.18 -35.03 16.14
CA LEU A 110 -11.05 -34.12 16.21
C LEU A 110 -11.26 -32.92 15.27
N LEU A 111 -11.81 -33.14 14.07
CA LEU A 111 -12.15 -32.05 13.15
C LEU A 111 -13.20 -31.13 13.77
N ILE A 112 -14.28 -31.67 14.35
CA ILE A 112 -15.33 -30.88 15.02
C ILE A 112 -14.72 -30.00 16.12
N LYS A 113 -13.92 -30.58 17.01
CA LYS A 113 -13.25 -29.86 18.10
C LYS A 113 -12.26 -28.81 17.55
N ALA A 114 -11.53 -29.12 16.48
CA ALA A 114 -10.64 -28.16 15.84
C ALA A 114 -11.39 -26.93 15.33
N LYS A 115 -12.57 -27.09 14.72
CA LYS A 115 -13.39 -25.96 14.31
C LYS A 115 -13.91 -25.16 15.52
N GLU A 116 -14.33 -25.84 16.59
CA GLU A 116 -14.78 -25.20 17.84
C GLU A 116 -13.68 -24.38 18.54
N ASP A 117 -12.43 -24.82 18.45
CA ASP A 117 -11.26 -24.12 18.96
C ASP A 117 -10.70 -23.07 17.95
N GLY A 118 -11.31 -22.93 16.77
CA GLY A 118 -11.01 -21.89 15.78
C GLY A 118 -9.96 -22.22 14.72
N PHE A 119 -9.51 -23.47 14.61
CA PHE A 119 -8.56 -23.90 13.57
C PHE A 119 -9.19 -23.70 12.19
N SER A 120 -8.48 -23.01 11.28
CA SER A 120 -8.95 -22.83 9.89
C SER A 120 -8.71 -24.06 9.04
N ASP A 121 -9.53 -24.26 8.01
CA ASP A 121 -9.39 -25.33 7.03
C ASP A 121 -8.02 -25.23 6.36
N LYS A 122 -7.56 -24.01 6.05
CA LYS A 122 -6.23 -23.75 5.47
C LYS A 122 -5.10 -24.22 6.39
N TYR A 123 -5.20 -23.93 7.68
CA TYR A 123 -4.16 -24.33 8.62
C TYR A 123 -4.13 -25.84 8.84
N LEU A 124 -5.30 -26.46 8.98
CA LEU A 124 -5.43 -27.92 9.06
C LEU A 124 -4.87 -28.60 7.79
N SER A 125 -5.16 -28.05 6.62
CA SER A 125 -4.58 -28.49 5.33
C SER A 125 -3.05 -28.49 5.36
N GLN A 126 -2.43 -27.44 5.89
CA GLN A 126 -0.97 -27.31 5.98
C GLN A 126 -0.35 -28.34 6.92
N ILE A 127 -0.89 -28.51 8.13
CA ILE A 127 -0.29 -29.40 9.13
C ILE A 127 -0.57 -30.88 8.86
N LEU A 128 -1.69 -31.18 8.17
CA LEU A 128 -2.04 -32.55 7.76
C LEU A 128 -1.49 -32.95 6.38
N GLU A 129 -0.92 -31.99 5.62
CA GLU A 129 -0.48 -32.16 4.23
C GLU A 129 -1.60 -32.68 3.32
N LYS A 130 -2.77 -32.06 3.41
CA LYS A 130 -3.95 -32.37 2.60
C LYS A 130 -4.48 -31.15 1.86
N PRO A 131 -5.15 -31.32 0.70
CA PRO A 131 -5.89 -30.24 0.05
C PRO A 131 -6.93 -29.61 1.01
N GLU A 132 -7.07 -28.29 0.97
CA GLU A 132 -8.02 -27.56 1.80
C GLU A 132 -9.47 -27.98 1.51
N GLU A 133 -9.76 -28.31 0.26
CA GLU A 133 -11.04 -28.80 -0.21
C GLU A 133 -11.45 -30.12 0.44
N GLU A 134 -10.49 -31.00 0.78
CA GLU A 134 -10.78 -32.25 1.48
C GLU A 134 -11.23 -31.98 2.91
N ILE A 135 -10.52 -31.09 3.62
CA ILE A 135 -10.87 -30.69 4.99
C ILE A 135 -12.24 -30.00 5.01
N ARG A 136 -12.45 -29.04 4.10
CA ARG A 136 -13.73 -28.35 3.92
C ARG A 136 -14.86 -29.32 3.59
N GLY A 137 -14.62 -30.26 2.68
CA GLY A 137 -15.59 -31.28 2.29
C GLY A 137 -15.97 -32.19 3.45
N GLN A 138 -14.99 -32.64 4.26
CA GLN A 138 -15.26 -33.42 5.46
C GLN A 138 -16.10 -32.62 6.46
N ARG A 139 -15.71 -31.38 6.72
CA ARG A 139 -16.43 -30.46 7.61
C ARG A 139 -17.90 -30.26 7.20
N ILE A 140 -18.15 -30.06 5.91
CA ILE A 140 -19.52 -29.93 5.37
C ILE A 140 -20.31 -31.24 5.52
N ARG A 141 -19.71 -32.41 5.25
CA ARG A 141 -20.38 -33.72 5.44
C ARG A 141 -20.82 -33.94 6.90
N LEU A 142 -20.06 -33.41 7.85
CA LEU A 142 -20.37 -33.48 9.28
C LEU A 142 -21.40 -32.45 9.74
N ASN A 143 -21.94 -31.62 8.82
CA ASN A 143 -22.76 -30.46 9.14
C ASN A 143 -22.08 -29.49 10.12
N LYS A 144 -20.74 -29.47 10.14
CA LYS A 144 -19.96 -28.54 10.96
C LYS A 144 -19.65 -27.29 10.15
N THR A 145 -20.69 -26.58 9.71
CA THR A 145 -20.56 -25.27 9.05
C THR A 145 -20.60 -24.15 10.08
N GLU A 146 -20.11 -22.96 9.72
CA GLU A 146 -20.22 -21.82 10.62
C GLU A 146 -21.68 -21.47 10.89
N SER A 147 -21.95 -21.10 12.14
CA SER A 147 -23.17 -20.44 12.53
C SER A 147 -22.89 -18.95 12.73
N TRP A 148 -23.95 -18.15 12.73
CA TRP A 148 -23.85 -16.70 12.74
C TRP A 148 -24.62 -16.14 13.92
N CYS A 149 -23.96 -15.30 14.70
CA CYS A 149 -24.54 -14.59 15.85
C CYS A 149 -24.54 -13.09 15.60
N ALA A 150 -25.50 -12.40 16.18
CA ALA A 150 -25.50 -10.94 16.20
C ALA A 150 -24.56 -10.39 17.27
N VAL A 151 -23.89 -9.28 16.96
CA VAL A 151 -23.21 -8.45 17.93
C VAL A 151 -24.24 -7.50 18.54
N PRO A 152 -24.50 -7.56 19.86
CA PRO A 152 -25.47 -6.67 20.47
C PRO A 152 -24.94 -5.23 20.45
N VAL A 153 -25.68 -4.33 19.78
CA VAL A 153 -25.38 -2.90 19.74
C VAL A 153 -26.38 -2.16 20.63
N SER A 154 -25.88 -1.37 21.58
CA SER A 154 -26.74 -0.62 22.49
C SER A 154 -27.51 0.46 21.72
N GLY A 155 -28.84 0.38 21.73
CA GLY A 155 -29.72 1.40 21.15
C GLY A 155 -29.94 1.31 19.64
N ALA A 156 -29.49 0.24 18.97
CA ALA A 156 -29.70 0.02 17.54
C ALA A 156 -30.04 -1.44 17.24
N ASP A 157 -30.96 -1.67 16.30
CA ASP A 157 -31.19 -2.99 15.69
C ASP A 157 -30.23 -3.15 14.50
N ALA A 158 -28.97 -3.44 14.83
CA ALA A 158 -27.88 -3.51 13.86
C ALA A 158 -27.76 -4.91 13.25
N SER A 159 -27.69 -4.98 11.92
CA SER A 159 -27.37 -6.22 11.19
C SER A 159 -25.86 -6.47 11.19
N TYR A 160 -25.32 -6.67 12.39
CA TYR A 160 -23.90 -6.81 12.67
C TYR A 160 -23.58 -8.22 13.20
N TYR A 161 -22.75 -8.98 12.48
CA TYR A 161 -22.63 -10.42 12.67
C TYR A 161 -21.18 -10.91 12.78
N TYR A 162 -21.01 -12.05 13.45
CA TYR A 162 -19.78 -12.83 13.47
C TYR A 162 -20.07 -14.34 13.41
N SER A 163 -19.11 -15.09 12.91
CA SER A 163 -19.14 -16.55 12.79
C SER A 163 -18.72 -17.22 14.10
N THR A 164 -19.31 -18.38 14.38
CA THR A 164 -18.85 -19.28 15.44
C THR A 164 -19.22 -20.72 15.12
N TYR A 165 -18.49 -21.67 15.69
CA TYR A 165 -18.82 -23.10 15.69
C TYR A 165 -19.48 -23.56 16.99
N ASN A 166 -19.67 -22.65 17.95
CA ASN A 166 -20.04 -22.94 19.34
C ASN A 166 -21.46 -22.46 19.71
N ALA A 167 -22.29 -22.12 18.72
CA ALA A 167 -23.66 -21.66 18.92
C ALA A 167 -24.57 -22.03 17.73
N PRO A 168 -25.90 -22.01 17.87
CA PRO A 168 -26.81 -22.11 16.72
C PRO A 168 -26.77 -20.86 15.83
N ASN A 169 -27.25 -20.99 14.59
CA ASN A 169 -27.32 -19.88 13.63
C ASN A 169 -28.57 -19.03 13.90
N GLU A 170 -28.37 -17.74 14.22
CA GLU A 170 -29.44 -16.80 14.61
C GLU A 170 -29.79 -15.81 13.48
N VAL A 171 -28.93 -15.69 12.46
CA VAL A 171 -29.03 -14.65 11.43
C VAL A 171 -29.99 -15.07 10.32
N LYS A 172 -30.99 -14.24 10.05
CA LYS A 172 -31.93 -14.44 8.93
C LYS A 172 -31.39 -13.88 7.62
N VAL A 173 -31.78 -14.54 6.54
CA VAL A 173 -31.41 -14.21 5.15
C VAL A 173 -32.64 -13.57 4.49
N SER A 174 -32.49 -12.40 3.89
CA SER A 174 -33.58 -11.74 3.15
C SER A 174 -33.64 -12.26 1.70
N ASP A 175 -34.76 -12.02 1.01
CA ASP A 175 -34.91 -12.34 -0.43
C ASP A 175 -34.53 -11.17 -1.35
N ARG A 176 -34.04 -10.06 -0.80
CA ARG A 176 -33.61 -8.90 -1.59
C ARG A 176 -32.42 -9.27 -2.48
N PRO A 177 -32.27 -8.66 -3.67
CA PRO A 177 -31.06 -8.82 -4.47
C PRO A 177 -29.87 -8.24 -3.71
N LYS A 178 -28.86 -9.09 -3.45
CA LYS A 178 -27.70 -8.72 -2.64
C LYS A 178 -26.43 -8.64 -3.45
N VAL A 179 -25.51 -7.78 -3.02
CA VAL A 179 -24.13 -7.76 -3.49
C VAL A 179 -23.19 -7.76 -2.30
N MET A 180 -22.20 -8.63 -2.35
CA MET A 180 -21.15 -8.73 -1.34
C MET A 180 -19.97 -7.82 -1.70
N ILE A 181 -19.43 -7.11 -0.72
CA ILE A 181 -18.22 -6.28 -0.84
C ILE A 181 -17.18 -6.87 0.11
N LEU A 182 -16.02 -7.22 -0.42
CA LEU A 182 -14.89 -7.66 0.38
C LEU A 182 -14.00 -6.46 0.72
N GLY A 183 -13.82 -6.21 2.01
CA GLY A 183 -12.92 -5.19 2.54
C GLY A 183 -11.44 -5.55 2.37
N GLY A 184 -10.57 -4.76 3.01
CA GLY A 184 -9.12 -4.96 2.93
C GLY A 184 -8.47 -5.64 4.13
N GLY A 185 -9.21 -5.85 5.22
CA GLY A 185 -8.60 -6.29 6.47
C GLY A 185 -7.73 -5.18 7.09
N PRO A 186 -6.68 -5.52 7.86
CA PRO A 186 -5.88 -4.54 8.58
C PRO A 186 -5.19 -3.56 7.63
N ASN A 187 -5.17 -2.30 8.05
CA ASN A 187 -4.35 -1.28 7.42
C ASN A 187 -2.85 -1.64 7.51
N ARG A 188 -2.10 -1.34 6.45
CA ARG A 188 -0.65 -1.47 6.37
C ARG A 188 -0.09 -0.51 5.32
N ILE A 189 1.23 -0.30 5.33
CA ILE A 189 1.89 0.50 4.30
C ILE A 189 1.56 -0.10 2.92
N GLY A 190 1.05 0.74 2.02
CA GLY A 190 0.58 0.35 0.68
C GLY A 190 -0.88 -0.13 0.59
N GLN A 191 -1.54 -0.43 1.71
CA GLN A 191 -2.94 -0.83 1.80
C GLN A 191 -3.63 -0.15 2.99
N GLY A 192 -4.11 1.07 2.78
CA GLY A 192 -4.71 1.91 3.82
C GLY A 192 -6.19 2.22 3.61
N ILE A 193 -6.61 3.34 4.19
CA ILE A 193 -7.99 3.82 4.23
C ILE A 193 -8.57 4.15 2.85
N GLU A 194 -7.72 4.29 1.83
CA GLU A 194 -8.14 4.59 0.46
C GLU A 194 -9.00 3.47 -0.13
N PHE A 195 -8.72 2.23 0.26
CA PHE A 195 -9.50 1.06 -0.13
C PHE A 195 -10.81 0.98 0.66
N ASP A 196 -10.78 1.29 1.96
CA ASP A 196 -11.98 1.41 2.79
C ASP A 196 -12.97 2.43 2.20
N TYR A 197 -12.46 3.60 1.77
CA TYR A 197 -13.25 4.62 1.07
C TYR A 197 -14.00 4.04 -0.13
N THR A 198 -13.34 3.24 -0.96
CA THR A 198 -14.00 2.64 -2.13
C THR A 198 -15.05 1.61 -1.75
N CYS A 199 -14.80 0.78 -0.73
CA CYS A 199 -15.79 -0.16 -0.20
C CYS A 199 -17.03 0.53 0.37
N VAL A 200 -16.85 1.61 1.14
CA VAL A 200 -17.94 2.43 1.69
C VAL A 200 -18.78 3.05 0.57
N HIS A 201 -18.10 3.64 -0.43
CA HIS A 201 -18.80 4.23 -1.58
C HIS A 201 -19.52 3.19 -2.45
N ALA A 202 -19.03 1.94 -2.52
CA ALA A 202 -19.77 0.82 -3.11
C ALA A 202 -21.05 0.51 -2.33
N ALA A 203 -20.98 0.41 -1.01
CA ALA A 203 -22.16 0.13 -0.17
C ALA A 203 -23.24 1.22 -0.34
N PHE A 204 -22.83 2.49 -0.35
CA PHE A 204 -23.75 3.62 -0.61
C PHE A 204 -24.35 3.56 -2.01
N ALA A 205 -23.54 3.22 -3.02
CA ALA A 205 -24.03 3.08 -4.39
C ALA A 205 -25.04 1.93 -4.51
N LEU A 206 -24.78 0.78 -3.91
CA LEU A 206 -25.68 -0.37 -3.90
C LEU A 206 -27.02 -0.04 -3.25
N ARG A 207 -26.98 0.66 -2.10
CA ARG A 207 -28.17 1.13 -1.39
C ARG A 207 -29.04 2.03 -2.28
N ASP A 208 -28.42 3.01 -2.94
CA ASP A 208 -29.10 3.95 -3.84
C ASP A 208 -29.65 3.24 -5.10
N GLU A 209 -29.03 2.14 -5.52
CA GLU A 209 -29.49 1.29 -6.64
C GLU A 209 -30.51 0.21 -6.21
N GLY A 210 -30.89 0.17 -4.92
CA GLY A 210 -31.92 -0.73 -4.38
C GLY A 210 -31.44 -2.15 -4.03
N TYR A 211 -30.12 -2.39 -4.03
CA TYR A 211 -29.54 -3.67 -3.62
C TYR A 211 -29.32 -3.70 -2.10
N GLU A 212 -29.39 -4.90 -1.52
CA GLU A 212 -28.92 -5.14 -0.17
C GLU A 212 -27.40 -5.34 -0.19
N SER A 213 -26.68 -4.49 0.52
CA SER A 213 -25.21 -4.51 0.58
C SER A 213 -24.72 -5.38 1.75
N ILE A 214 -23.82 -6.32 1.45
CA ILE A 214 -23.16 -7.16 2.47
C ILE A 214 -21.69 -6.76 2.54
N MET A 215 -21.25 -6.18 3.65
CA MET A 215 -19.84 -5.89 3.89
C MET A 215 -19.18 -7.03 4.65
N VAL A 216 -18.02 -7.49 4.18
CA VAL A 216 -17.17 -8.46 4.88
C VAL A 216 -15.81 -7.81 5.13
N ASN A 217 -15.48 -7.53 6.39
CA ASN A 217 -14.20 -6.92 6.77
C ASN A 217 -13.91 -7.15 8.27
N CYS A 218 -12.64 -7.07 8.67
CA CYS A 218 -12.20 -7.32 10.06
C CYS A 218 -11.34 -6.20 10.65
N ASN A 219 -11.31 -5.03 10.02
CA ASN A 219 -10.58 -3.86 10.51
C ASN A 219 -11.49 -3.05 11.47
N PRO A 220 -11.13 -2.87 12.75
CA PRO A 220 -11.98 -2.13 13.69
C PRO A 220 -11.89 -0.60 13.51
N GLU A 221 -10.91 -0.09 12.77
CA GLU A 221 -10.66 1.35 12.62
C GLU A 221 -11.47 2.01 11.51
N THR A 222 -12.16 1.21 10.68
CA THR A 222 -12.67 1.62 9.38
C THR A 222 -14.15 1.98 9.37
N VAL A 223 -14.56 2.80 8.40
CA VAL A 223 -15.98 3.15 8.23
C VAL A 223 -16.75 2.00 7.58
N SER A 224 -16.11 1.13 6.78
CA SER A 224 -16.80 -0.06 6.23
C SER A 224 -17.32 -1.01 7.31
N THR A 225 -16.67 -1.08 8.46
CA THR A 225 -17.06 -1.91 9.60
C THR A 225 -17.96 -1.19 10.60
N ASP A 226 -18.48 -0.01 10.21
CA ASP A 226 -19.64 0.59 10.87
C ASP A 226 -20.92 -0.11 10.36
N TYR A 227 -21.80 -0.49 11.28
CA TYR A 227 -23.07 -1.15 10.94
C TYR A 227 -24.02 -0.24 10.16
N ASP A 228 -23.85 1.09 10.19
CA ASP A 228 -24.65 2.04 9.41
C ASP A 228 -24.22 2.12 7.93
N THR A 229 -23.04 1.60 7.58
CA THR A 229 -22.47 1.69 6.22
C THR A 229 -23.13 0.72 5.24
N SER A 230 -23.49 -0.49 5.69
CA SER A 230 -24.05 -1.55 4.83
C SER A 230 -25.35 -2.10 5.41
N ASP A 231 -26.15 -2.80 4.60
CA ASP A 231 -27.37 -3.45 5.12
C ASP A 231 -27.03 -4.62 6.05
N LYS A 232 -25.90 -5.31 5.81
CA LYS A 232 -25.36 -6.38 6.65
C LYS A 232 -23.85 -6.29 6.75
N LEU A 233 -23.33 -6.31 7.97
CA LEU A 233 -21.90 -6.36 8.26
C LEU A 233 -21.51 -7.70 8.86
N TYR A 234 -20.57 -8.39 8.23
CA TYR A 234 -19.90 -9.57 8.76
C TYR A 234 -18.48 -9.20 9.19
N PHE A 235 -18.21 -9.23 10.50
CA PHE A 235 -16.90 -8.95 11.07
C PHE A 235 -15.98 -10.16 11.02
N GLU A 236 -15.58 -10.54 9.82
CA GLU A 236 -14.92 -11.82 9.56
C GLU A 236 -13.56 -11.68 8.88
N PRO A 237 -12.65 -12.64 9.10
CA PRO A 237 -11.42 -12.74 8.35
C PRO A 237 -11.70 -12.83 6.83
N LEU A 238 -10.83 -12.24 6.02
CA LEU A 238 -10.95 -12.26 4.57
C LEU A 238 -10.23 -13.48 3.98
N THR A 239 -10.67 -14.68 4.39
CA THR A 239 -10.15 -15.95 3.84
C THR A 239 -11.18 -16.62 2.94
N VAL A 240 -10.72 -17.56 2.10
CA VAL A 240 -11.61 -18.37 1.26
C VAL A 240 -12.66 -19.10 2.09
N GLU A 241 -12.26 -19.67 3.24
CA GLU A 241 -13.18 -20.38 4.14
C GLU A 241 -14.31 -19.48 4.63
N ASP A 242 -13.96 -18.35 5.24
CA ASP A 242 -14.90 -17.45 5.90
C ASP A 242 -15.81 -16.76 4.86
N VAL A 243 -15.26 -16.33 3.71
CA VAL A 243 -16.03 -15.69 2.64
C VAL A 243 -17.01 -16.65 1.98
N LEU A 244 -16.59 -17.89 1.68
CA LEU A 244 -17.50 -18.90 1.09
C LEU A 244 -18.66 -19.23 2.01
N SER A 245 -18.40 -19.33 3.32
CA SER A 245 -19.43 -19.57 4.33
C SER A 245 -20.52 -18.50 4.31
N ILE A 246 -20.15 -17.22 4.18
CA ILE A 246 -21.10 -16.11 4.04
C ILE A 246 -21.81 -16.18 2.67
N TYR A 247 -21.07 -16.46 1.59
CA TYR A 247 -21.61 -16.51 0.24
C TYR A 247 -22.69 -17.59 0.08
N GLU A 248 -22.45 -18.80 0.60
CA GLU A 248 -23.40 -19.92 0.58
C GLU A 248 -24.65 -19.66 1.41
N LYS A 249 -24.51 -18.95 2.54
CA LYS A 249 -25.64 -18.51 3.38
C LYS A 249 -26.48 -17.45 2.69
N GLU A 250 -25.85 -16.36 2.24
CA GLU A 250 -26.56 -15.16 1.78
C GLU A 250 -26.98 -15.22 0.32
N LYS A 251 -26.32 -16.05 -0.49
CA LYS A 251 -26.55 -16.26 -1.93
C LYS A 251 -26.65 -14.93 -2.71
N PRO A 252 -25.63 -14.05 -2.62
CA PRO A 252 -25.67 -12.78 -3.33
C PRO A 252 -25.54 -12.97 -4.84
N LEU A 253 -25.93 -11.95 -5.60
CA LEU A 253 -25.79 -11.93 -7.06
C LEU A 253 -24.34 -12.00 -7.52
N GLY A 254 -23.42 -11.59 -6.65
CA GLY A 254 -21.98 -11.71 -6.81
C GLY A 254 -21.22 -10.91 -5.76
N ALA A 255 -19.90 -10.95 -5.85
CA ALA A 255 -18.97 -10.27 -4.94
C ALA A 255 -18.09 -9.26 -5.69
N ILE A 256 -17.87 -8.10 -5.06
CA ILE A 256 -16.90 -7.09 -5.48
C ILE A 256 -15.60 -7.34 -4.69
N VAL A 257 -14.52 -7.61 -5.42
CA VAL A 257 -13.20 -7.95 -4.86
C VAL A 257 -12.11 -6.92 -5.20
N GLN A 258 -12.43 -5.97 -6.08
CA GLN A 258 -11.47 -5.03 -6.65
C GLN A 258 -11.29 -3.75 -5.82
N PHE A 259 -12.10 -3.57 -4.76
CA PHE A 259 -12.13 -2.33 -3.96
C PHE A 259 -11.34 -2.44 -2.65
N GLY A 260 -11.26 -3.62 -2.04
CA GLY A 260 -10.55 -3.83 -0.77
C GLY A 260 -9.02 -3.93 -0.86
N GLY A 261 -8.41 -3.62 -2.01
CA GLY A 261 -6.96 -3.74 -2.21
C GLY A 261 -6.53 -5.20 -2.43
N GLN A 262 -5.32 -5.56 -1.99
CA GLN A 262 -4.70 -6.84 -2.37
C GLN A 262 -5.31 -8.06 -1.68
N THR A 263 -5.82 -7.91 -0.46
CA THR A 263 -6.39 -9.01 0.32
C THR A 263 -7.50 -9.77 -0.44
N PRO A 264 -8.59 -9.11 -0.88
CA PRO A 264 -9.63 -9.79 -1.63
C PRO A 264 -9.18 -10.25 -3.03
N LEU A 265 -8.22 -9.55 -3.65
CA LEU A 265 -7.64 -9.98 -4.92
C LEU A 265 -6.89 -11.31 -4.82
N ASN A 266 -6.13 -11.51 -3.76
CA ASN A 266 -5.33 -12.73 -3.57
C ASN A 266 -6.19 -14.00 -3.49
N ILE A 267 -7.44 -13.88 -3.03
CA ILE A 267 -8.37 -15.01 -2.91
C ILE A 267 -9.40 -15.06 -4.04
N ALA A 268 -9.44 -14.06 -4.94
CA ALA A 268 -10.49 -13.93 -5.95
C ALA A 268 -10.58 -15.15 -6.88
N ARG A 269 -9.43 -15.72 -7.28
CA ARG A 269 -9.39 -16.91 -8.14
C ARG A 269 -9.86 -18.17 -7.42
N GLU A 270 -9.44 -18.36 -6.16
CA GLU A 270 -9.90 -19.48 -5.33
C GLU A 270 -11.42 -19.41 -5.09
N LEU A 271 -11.96 -18.20 -4.86
CA LEU A 271 -13.39 -17.96 -4.74
C LEU A 271 -14.15 -18.26 -6.03
N GLU A 272 -13.66 -17.78 -7.18
CA GLU A 272 -14.27 -18.05 -8.49
C GLU A 272 -14.33 -19.56 -8.80
N LEU A 273 -13.24 -20.29 -8.55
CA LEU A 273 -13.18 -21.75 -8.73
C LEU A 273 -14.13 -22.50 -7.78
N ALA A 274 -14.40 -21.93 -6.61
CA ALA A 274 -15.38 -22.44 -5.65
C ALA A 274 -16.83 -22.05 -5.98
N GLY A 275 -17.08 -21.32 -7.08
CA GLY A 275 -18.42 -20.98 -7.57
C GLY A 275 -18.91 -19.58 -7.21
N VAL A 276 -18.07 -18.75 -6.59
CA VAL A 276 -18.41 -17.34 -6.32
C VAL A 276 -18.43 -16.55 -7.62
N LYS A 277 -19.56 -15.92 -7.92
CA LYS A 277 -19.63 -14.98 -9.05
C LYS A 277 -18.96 -13.65 -8.69
N ILE A 278 -17.81 -13.38 -9.30
CA ILE A 278 -17.13 -12.09 -9.17
C ILE A 278 -17.78 -11.07 -10.11
N LEU A 279 -18.18 -9.91 -9.58
CA LEU A 279 -18.72 -8.79 -10.36
C LEU A 279 -17.60 -7.87 -10.83
N GLY A 280 -17.77 -7.19 -11.97
CA GLY A 280 -16.75 -6.29 -12.51
C GLY A 280 -15.66 -7.01 -13.31
N THR A 281 -14.43 -6.48 -13.25
CA THR A 281 -13.28 -7.09 -13.92
C THR A 281 -13.01 -8.50 -13.39
N SER A 282 -12.83 -9.45 -14.29
CA SER A 282 -12.65 -10.87 -13.93
C SER A 282 -11.31 -11.13 -13.22
N PRO A 283 -11.22 -12.17 -12.38
CA PRO A 283 -9.95 -12.61 -11.80
C PRO A 283 -8.86 -12.90 -12.84
N ASP A 284 -9.23 -13.46 -13.99
CA ASP A 284 -8.27 -13.72 -15.07
C ASP A 284 -7.75 -12.42 -15.71
N SER A 285 -8.60 -11.40 -15.90
CA SER A 285 -8.17 -10.09 -16.37
C SER A 285 -7.25 -9.37 -15.37
N ILE A 286 -7.46 -9.58 -14.07
CA ILE A 286 -6.58 -9.06 -13.03
C ILE A 286 -5.23 -9.77 -13.08
N ASP A 287 -5.23 -11.10 -13.11
CA ASP A 287 -4.01 -11.92 -13.23
C ASP A 287 -3.24 -11.60 -14.52
N LEU A 288 -3.93 -11.37 -15.63
CA LEU A 288 -3.33 -10.97 -16.91
C LEU A 288 -2.51 -9.67 -16.79
N ALA A 289 -2.99 -8.70 -16.01
CA ALA A 289 -2.30 -7.43 -15.81
C ALA A 289 -1.12 -7.55 -14.82
N GLU A 290 -1.20 -8.46 -13.85
CA GLU A 290 -0.13 -8.74 -12.90
C GLU A 290 0.97 -9.66 -13.51
N ASP A 291 0.60 -10.57 -14.42
CA ASP A 291 1.52 -11.43 -15.16
C ASP A 291 2.25 -10.64 -16.25
N ARG A 292 3.56 -10.49 -16.08
CA ARG A 292 4.38 -9.66 -16.97
C ARG A 292 4.49 -10.19 -18.40
N LYS A 293 4.44 -11.50 -18.61
CA LYS A 293 4.51 -12.06 -19.96
C LYS A 293 3.20 -11.77 -20.69
N ARG A 294 2.06 -12.10 -20.06
CA ARG A 294 0.73 -11.83 -20.61
C ARG A 294 0.54 -10.33 -20.86
N PHE A 295 0.96 -9.48 -19.92
CA PHE A 295 0.88 -8.04 -20.05
C PHE A 295 1.77 -7.47 -21.18
N LYS A 296 3.00 -8.00 -21.35
CA LYS A 296 3.91 -7.61 -22.43
C LYS A 296 3.35 -7.98 -23.81
N ASP A 297 2.75 -9.17 -23.93
CA ASP A 297 2.11 -9.61 -25.17
C ASP A 297 0.96 -8.66 -25.56
N VAL A 298 0.18 -8.21 -24.58
CA VAL A 298 -0.91 -7.24 -24.78
C VAL A 298 -0.37 -5.88 -25.20
N MET A 299 0.67 -5.36 -24.55
CA MET A 299 1.23 -4.06 -24.94
C MET A 299 1.88 -4.11 -26.32
N THR A 300 2.51 -5.24 -26.68
CA THR A 300 3.04 -5.47 -28.03
C THR A 300 1.93 -5.47 -29.07
N LYS A 301 0.82 -6.17 -28.79
CA LYS A 301 -0.38 -6.18 -29.65
C LYS A 301 -0.95 -4.77 -29.86
N LEU A 302 -0.95 -3.94 -28.81
CA LEU A 302 -1.52 -2.59 -28.84
C LEU A 302 -0.54 -1.52 -29.36
N ASP A 303 0.71 -1.88 -29.69
CA ASP A 303 1.80 -0.97 -30.03
C ASP A 303 2.03 0.10 -28.94
N ILE A 304 1.93 -0.30 -27.67
CA ILE A 304 2.13 0.57 -26.51
C ILE A 304 3.57 0.38 -25.99
N PRO A 305 4.39 1.45 -25.91
CA PRO A 305 5.78 1.35 -25.49
C PRO A 305 5.92 0.91 -24.03
N GLN A 306 6.76 -0.10 -23.79
CA GLN A 306 7.24 -0.50 -22.46
C GLN A 306 8.77 -0.29 -22.34
N PRO A 307 9.31 -0.09 -21.14
CA PRO A 307 10.74 -0.25 -20.89
C PRO A 307 11.22 -1.63 -21.36
N GLU A 308 12.47 -1.71 -21.83
CA GLU A 308 13.09 -3.01 -22.11
C GLU A 308 13.20 -3.79 -20.80
N SER A 309 12.88 -5.08 -20.83
CA SER A 309 12.74 -5.89 -19.63
C SER A 309 13.05 -7.36 -19.87
N GLY A 310 13.50 -8.03 -18.80
CA GLY A 310 13.77 -9.46 -18.74
C GLY A 310 13.43 -10.05 -17.38
N THR A 311 13.55 -11.38 -17.27
CA THR A 311 13.28 -12.13 -16.04
C THR A 311 14.41 -13.13 -15.83
N ALA A 312 14.97 -13.14 -14.62
CA ALA A 312 16.05 -14.04 -14.23
C ALA A 312 15.65 -14.85 -12.99
N VAL A 313 16.10 -16.10 -12.92
CA VAL A 313 16.02 -16.94 -11.70
C VAL A 313 17.40 -17.24 -11.11
N SER A 314 18.46 -16.78 -11.76
CA SER A 314 19.85 -16.91 -11.30
C SER A 314 20.64 -15.62 -11.54
N LEU A 315 21.77 -15.47 -10.85
CA LEU A 315 22.69 -14.36 -11.05
C LEU A 315 23.24 -14.31 -12.49
N ASP A 316 23.61 -15.47 -13.05
CA ASP A 316 24.17 -15.54 -14.41
C ASP A 316 23.16 -15.07 -15.46
N GLU A 317 21.90 -15.51 -15.35
CA GLU A 317 20.82 -15.03 -16.23
C GLU A 317 20.60 -13.53 -16.07
N ALA A 318 20.64 -13.03 -14.83
CA ALA A 318 20.43 -11.61 -14.56
C ALA A 318 21.52 -10.74 -15.16
N LEU A 319 22.79 -11.16 -15.10
CA LEU A 319 23.91 -10.44 -15.70
C LEU A 319 23.81 -10.40 -17.24
N VAL A 320 23.42 -11.51 -17.87
CA VAL A 320 23.18 -11.55 -19.33
C VAL A 320 22.09 -10.54 -19.71
N ILE A 321 20.95 -10.57 -19.01
CA ILE A 321 19.85 -9.63 -19.25
C ILE A 321 20.27 -8.19 -18.99
N ALA A 322 21.06 -7.94 -17.93
CA ALA A 322 21.57 -6.63 -17.60
C ALA A 322 22.48 -6.05 -18.68
N HIS A 323 23.35 -6.88 -19.27
CA HIS A 323 24.24 -6.47 -20.36
C HIS A 323 23.47 -6.23 -21.68
N ASP A 324 22.40 -6.99 -21.92
CA ASP A 324 21.54 -6.81 -23.10
C ASP A 324 20.71 -5.51 -23.02
N ILE A 325 20.16 -5.18 -21.84
CA ILE A 325 19.33 -3.99 -21.63
C ILE A 325 20.18 -2.72 -21.44
N GLY A 326 21.27 -2.85 -20.68
CA GLY A 326 22.14 -1.75 -20.26
C GLY A 326 21.68 -1.04 -18.97
N TYR A 327 22.65 -0.61 -18.17
CA TYR A 327 22.43 0.12 -16.92
C TYR A 327 22.06 1.60 -17.15
N PRO A 328 21.33 2.24 -16.21
CA PRO A 328 20.82 1.67 -14.95
C PRO A 328 19.57 0.79 -15.12
N LEU A 329 19.36 -0.12 -14.16
CA LEU A 329 18.26 -1.08 -14.14
C LEU A 329 17.44 -0.93 -12.86
N LEU A 330 16.15 -1.20 -12.97
CA LEU A 330 15.22 -1.37 -11.85
C LEU A 330 15.01 -2.87 -11.64
N VAL A 331 15.44 -3.39 -10.50
CA VAL A 331 15.30 -4.80 -10.14
C VAL A 331 14.22 -4.97 -9.09
N ARG A 332 13.42 -6.03 -9.22
CA ARG A 332 12.34 -6.32 -8.27
C ARG A 332 11.97 -7.80 -8.19
N PRO A 333 11.51 -8.28 -7.03
CA PRO A 333 10.92 -9.61 -6.93
C PRO A 333 9.54 -9.64 -7.59
N SER A 334 9.13 -10.80 -8.10
CA SER A 334 7.78 -11.02 -8.61
C SER A 334 6.73 -11.12 -7.49
N TYR A 335 5.49 -10.71 -7.80
CA TYR A 335 4.31 -10.75 -6.91
C TYR A 335 4.52 -10.03 -5.55
N VAL A 336 4.94 -8.77 -5.61
CA VAL A 336 5.10 -7.88 -4.45
C VAL A 336 4.32 -6.59 -4.62
N LEU A 337 3.89 -6.00 -3.51
CA LEU A 337 3.11 -4.76 -3.46
C LEU A 337 3.93 -3.64 -2.83
N GLY A 338 3.62 -2.38 -3.17
CA GLY A 338 4.29 -1.21 -2.59
C GLY A 338 5.77 -1.09 -2.95
N GLY A 339 6.19 -1.74 -4.03
CA GLY A 339 7.58 -1.82 -4.44
C GLY A 339 8.51 -2.50 -3.45
N ARG A 340 7.98 -3.43 -2.64
CA ARG A 340 8.79 -4.15 -1.64
C ARG A 340 9.94 -4.91 -2.30
N GLY A 341 11.16 -4.60 -1.87
CA GLY A 341 12.37 -5.22 -2.42
C GLY A 341 12.80 -4.67 -3.78
N MET A 342 12.24 -3.54 -4.24
CA MET A 342 12.69 -2.89 -5.46
C MET A 342 14.00 -2.12 -5.20
N GLU A 343 14.93 -2.17 -6.15
CA GLU A 343 16.18 -1.41 -6.08
C GLU A 343 16.60 -0.91 -7.47
N ILE A 344 17.26 0.25 -7.52
CA ILE A 344 17.89 0.75 -8.75
C ILE A 344 19.36 0.40 -8.69
N VAL A 345 19.82 -0.40 -9.66
CA VAL A 345 21.21 -0.85 -9.78
C VAL A 345 21.89 -0.16 -10.95
N TYR A 346 23.16 0.20 -10.76
CA TYR A 346 23.93 1.01 -11.72
C TYR A 346 25.10 0.24 -12.36
N ASP A 347 25.44 -0.92 -11.81
CA ASP A 347 26.55 -1.77 -12.23
C ASP A 347 26.35 -3.23 -11.77
N ASP A 348 27.22 -4.12 -12.27
CA ASP A 348 27.21 -5.56 -11.98
C ASP A 348 27.42 -5.88 -10.50
N ASP A 349 28.21 -5.07 -9.78
CA ASP A 349 28.49 -5.27 -8.36
C ASP A 349 27.22 -5.04 -7.51
N MET A 350 26.48 -3.97 -7.82
CA MET A 350 25.18 -3.70 -7.20
C MET A 350 24.16 -4.79 -7.52
N LEU A 351 24.08 -5.24 -8.78
CA LEU A 351 23.17 -6.31 -9.19
C LEU A 351 23.47 -7.62 -8.47
N THR A 352 24.75 -8.00 -8.39
CA THR A 352 25.22 -9.20 -7.69
C THR A 352 24.85 -9.15 -6.21
N SER A 353 25.08 -8.01 -5.57
CA SER A 353 24.76 -7.81 -4.15
C SER A 353 23.25 -7.96 -3.91
N TYR A 354 22.43 -7.30 -4.73
CA TYR A 354 20.97 -7.39 -4.68
C TYR A 354 20.47 -8.83 -4.83
N ILE A 355 20.96 -9.58 -5.82
CA ILE A 355 20.49 -10.94 -6.10
C ILE A 355 20.85 -11.89 -4.95
N ASN A 356 22.06 -11.78 -4.39
CA ASN A 356 22.46 -12.60 -3.26
C ASN A 356 21.55 -12.36 -2.04
N GLU A 357 21.22 -11.10 -1.73
CA GLU A 357 20.26 -10.76 -0.67
C GLU A 357 18.84 -11.24 -1.00
N ALA A 358 18.41 -11.05 -2.25
CA ALA A 358 17.07 -11.44 -2.71
C ALA A 358 16.85 -12.96 -2.66
N VAL A 359 17.86 -13.77 -2.98
CA VAL A 359 17.78 -15.24 -2.93
C VAL A 359 17.64 -15.74 -1.48
N GLU A 360 18.27 -15.08 -0.51
CA GLU A 360 18.10 -15.40 0.91
C GLU A 360 16.68 -15.09 1.40
N ILE A 361 16.09 -13.99 0.93
CA ILE A 361 14.78 -13.50 1.40
C ILE A 361 13.62 -14.13 0.64
N TRP A 362 13.77 -14.40 -0.66
CA TRP A 362 12.74 -14.90 -1.58
C TRP A 362 13.23 -16.07 -2.44
N PRO A 363 13.57 -17.22 -1.84
CA PRO A 363 14.10 -18.36 -2.57
C PRO A 363 13.14 -18.86 -3.66
N GLY A 364 13.67 -19.05 -4.87
CA GLY A 364 12.94 -19.61 -6.02
C GLY A 364 12.00 -18.65 -6.74
N ARG A 365 11.94 -17.36 -6.36
CA ARG A 365 11.16 -16.36 -7.10
C ARG A 365 11.94 -15.76 -8.26
N PRO A 366 11.31 -15.63 -9.44
CA PRO A 366 11.90 -14.85 -10.53
C PRO A 366 12.08 -13.38 -10.12
N ILE A 367 13.23 -12.82 -10.49
CA ILE A 367 13.59 -11.41 -10.38
C ILE A 367 13.32 -10.75 -11.74
N LEU A 368 12.58 -9.66 -11.71
CA LEU A 368 12.30 -8.83 -12.88
C LEU A 368 13.37 -7.74 -12.99
N ILE A 369 13.86 -7.54 -14.20
CA ILE A 369 14.90 -6.57 -14.53
C ILE A 369 14.34 -5.67 -15.62
N ASP A 370 14.07 -4.41 -15.28
CA ASP A 370 13.50 -3.40 -16.18
C ASP A 370 14.54 -2.30 -16.43
N ARG A 371 14.61 -1.75 -17.65
CA ARG A 371 15.40 -0.55 -17.93
C ARG A 371 14.91 0.61 -17.07
N PHE A 372 15.79 1.20 -16.27
CA PHE A 372 15.43 2.36 -15.49
C PHE A 372 15.38 3.61 -16.38
N LEU A 373 14.22 4.26 -16.43
CA LEU A 373 14.01 5.49 -17.20
C LEU A 373 14.49 6.70 -16.40
N GLU A 374 15.78 7.05 -16.53
CA GLU A 374 16.35 8.22 -15.88
C GLU A 374 15.64 9.53 -16.30
N ASN A 375 15.47 10.44 -15.35
CA ASN A 375 14.85 11.76 -15.53
C ASN A 375 13.45 11.73 -16.17
N ALA A 376 12.70 10.64 -15.95
CA ALA A 376 11.35 10.49 -16.48
C ALA A 376 10.32 11.11 -15.54
N ILE A 377 9.35 11.84 -16.10
CA ILE A 377 8.17 12.29 -15.36
C ILE A 377 7.27 11.09 -15.17
N GLU A 378 6.97 10.73 -13.92
CA GLU A 378 5.99 9.71 -13.61
C GLU A 378 4.59 10.32 -13.53
N CYS A 379 3.60 9.60 -14.03
CA CYS A 379 2.21 10.03 -14.02
C CYS A 379 1.26 8.84 -13.90
N GLU A 380 0.11 9.09 -13.30
CA GLU A 380 -0.92 8.06 -13.07
C GLU A 380 -2.25 8.47 -13.71
N ALA A 381 -2.96 7.48 -14.24
CA ALA A 381 -4.31 7.64 -14.77
C ALA A 381 -5.25 6.66 -14.08
N ASP A 382 -6.10 7.18 -13.21
CA ASP A 382 -7.26 6.43 -12.70
C ASP A 382 -8.40 6.53 -13.72
N ALA A 383 -8.88 5.38 -14.14
CA ALA A 383 -9.91 5.23 -15.15
C ALA A 383 -11.13 4.49 -14.61
N ILE A 384 -12.28 4.81 -15.20
CA ILE A 384 -13.53 4.08 -15.04
C ILE A 384 -13.86 3.43 -16.38
N ALA A 385 -14.11 2.13 -16.42
CA ALA A 385 -14.34 1.37 -17.65
C ALA A 385 -15.56 0.44 -17.56
N ASP A 386 -16.22 0.17 -18.70
CA ASP A 386 -17.40 -0.69 -18.81
C ASP A 386 -17.25 -1.89 -19.77
N GLY A 387 -15.99 -2.22 -20.07
CA GLY A 387 -15.55 -3.26 -21.00
C GLY A 387 -15.49 -2.84 -22.47
N VAL A 388 -16.08 -1.70 -22.84
CA VAL A 388 -16.06 -1.21 -24.24
C VAL A 388 -15.57 0.22 -24.37
N ASP A 389 -15.60 1.00 -23.29
CA ASP A 389 -15.04 2.33 -23.21
C ASP A 389 -14.37 2.55 -21.85
N ALA A 390 -13.57 3.61 -21.75
CA ALA A 390 -12.96 4.06 -20.51
C ALA A 390 -12.88 5.58 -20.43
N PHE A 391 -12.95 6.10 -19.20
CA PHE A 391 -12.92 7.53 -18.92
C PHE A 391 -11.93 7.84 -17.80
N VAL A 392 -11.00 8.77 -18.04
CA VAL A 392 -10.01 9.26 -17.08
C VAL A 392 -10.42 10.67 -16.63
N PRO A 393 -10.83 10.89 -15.36
CA PRO A 393 -11.23 12.21 -14.87
C PRO A 393 -10.13 13.28 -14.94
N SER A 394 -8.90 12.88 -14.64
CA SER A 394 -7.69 13.69 -14.79
C SER A 394 -6.48 12.76 -14.70
N VAL A 395 -5.43 13.06 -15.45
CA VAL A 395 -4.10 12.49 -15.22
C VAL A 395 -3.50 13.17 -13.97
N MET A 396 -2.70 12.43 -13.21
CA MET A 396 -1.92 12.94 -12.09
C MET A 396 -0.45 13.00 -12.50
N GLU A 397 0.24 14.09 -12.19
CA GLU A 397 1.68 14.24 -12.44
C GLU A 397 2.43 14.18 -11.12
N HIS A 398 3.44 13.32 -11.01
CA HIS A 398 4.28 13.28 -9.83
C HIS A 398 5.27 14.44 -9.82
N ILE A 399 5.59 14.93 -8.62
CA ILE A 399 6.63 15.93 -8.40
C ILE A 399 8.00 15.25 -8.43
N GLU A 400 8.16 14.16 -7.69
CA GLU A 400 9.31 13.28 -7.82
C GLU A 400 9.33 12.61 -9.20
N LEU A 401 10.54 12.46 -9.74
CA LEU A 401 10.76 11.73 -10.98
C LEU A 401 10.69 10.21 -10.75
N ALA A 402 10.48 9.45 -11.82
CA ALA A 402 10.41 8.00 -11.77
C ALA A 402 11.62 7.41 -11.04
N GLY A 403 11.36 6.42 -10.18
CA GLY A 403 12.35 5.81 -9.28
C GLY A 403 12.08 6.12 -7.80
N ILE A 404 11.22 7.08 -7.51
CA ILE A 404 10.54 7.19 -6.22
C ILE A 404 9.15 6.56 -6.35
N HIS A 405 8.78 5.68 -5.43
CA HIS A 405 7.50 5.00 -5.48
C HIS A 405 6.33 5.99 -5.50
N SER A 406 5.32 5.75 -6.34
CA SER A 406 4.17 6.66 -6.50
C SER A 406 3.43 6.96 -5.20
N GLY A 407 3.31 5.96 -4.33
CA GLY A 407 2.75 6.09 -2.99
C GLY A 407 3.48 7.09 -2.10
N ASP A 408 4.80 7.26 -2.27
CA ASP A 408 5.63 8.20 -1.50
C ASP A 408 5.77 9.56 -2.20
N SER A 409 5.56 9.61 -3.51
CA SER A 409 5.65 10.84 -4.29
C SER A 409 4.51 11.81 -3.97
N ALA A 410 4.82 13.10 -3.99
CA ALA A 410 3.81 14.13 -4.12
C ALA A 410 3.29 14.15 -5.57
N CYS A 411 2.03 14.52 -5.76
CA CYS A 411 1.46 14.59 -7.11
C CYS A 411 0.45 15.74 -7.25
N ALA A 412 0.28 16.22 -8.48
CA ALA A 412 -0.59 17.34 -8.83
C ALA A 412 -1.73 16.91 -9.76
N ILE A 413 -2.91 17.48 -9.52
CA ILE A 413 -4.14 17.30 -10.29
C ILE A 413 -4.80 18.67 -10.50
N PRO A 414 -5.02 19.14 -11.74
CA PRO A 414 -4.55 18.59 -13.01
C PRO A 414 -3.00 18.58 -13.15
N PRO A 415 -2.44 17.90 -14.17
CA PRO A 415 -1.00 17.90 -14.41
C PRO A 415 -0.53 19.31 -14.82
N ARG A 416 0.72 19.64 -14.51
CA ARG A 416 1.28 20.99 -14.61
C ARG A 416 2.24 21.16 -15.78
N THR A 417 3.10 20.19 -16.02
CA THR A 417 4.19 20.28 -17.00
C THR A 417 4.03 19.32 -18.17
N ILE A 418 3.15 18.32 -18.05
CA ILE A 418 2.91 17.35 -19.11
C ILE A 418 2.26 18.04 -20.34
N PRO A 419 2.91 18.01 -21.53
CA PRO A 419 2.34 18.56 -22.75
C PRO A 419 1.06 17.84 -23.20
N GLU A 420 0.14 18.59 -23.81
CA GLU A 420 -1.17 18.09 -24.30
C GLU A 420 -1.06 16.83 -25.19
N LYS A 421 -0.02 16.74 -26.03
CA LYS A 421 0.22 15.55 -26.87
C LYS A 421 0.40 14.27 -26.04
N HIS A 422 1.07 14.37 -24.89
CA HIS A 422 1.31 13.24 -23.99
C HIS A 422 0.07 12.93 -23.18
N LEU A 423 -0.70 13.93 -22.75
CA LEU A 423 -2.02 13.73 -22.12
C LEU A 423 -2.98 12.98 -23.04
N LYS A 424 -3.08 13.38 -24.31
CA LYS A 424 -3.89 12.67 -25.31
C LYS A 424 -3.41 11.22 -25.49
N THR A 425 -2.10 11.00 -25.49
CA THR A 425 -1.49 9.67 -25.63
C THR A 425 -1.81 8.79 -24.42
N ILE A 426 -1.67 9.31 -23.20
CA ILE A 426 -2.03 8.62 -21.96
C ILE A 426 -3.51 8.22 -21.95
N ASN A 427 -4.41 9.13 -22.34
CA ASN A 427 -5.84 8.83 -22.42
C ASN A 427 -6.15 7.75 -23.48
N ASP A 428 -5.52 7.82 -24.66
CA ASP A 428 -5.69 6.81 -25.72
C ASP A 428 -5.18 5.43 -25.28
N TYR A 429 -3.96 5.37 -24.72
CA TYR A 429 -3.39 4.14 -24.17
C TYR A 429 -4.28 3.58 -23.06
N THR A 430 -4.71 4.41 -22.13
CA THR A 430 -5.56 3.99 -21.01
C THR A 430 -6.84 3.35 -21.51
N LYS A 431 -7.49 3.96 -22.51
CA LYS A 431 -8.70 3.39 -23.12
C LYS A 431 -8.44 2.07 -23.83
N LYS A 432 -7.40 2.00 -24.67
CA LYS A 432 -7.05 0.77 -25.39
C LYS A 432 -6.77 -0.39 -24.43
N ILE A 433 -6.01 -0.12 -23.38
CA ILE A 433 -5.67 -1.11 -22.35
C ILE A 433 -6.92 -1.55 -21.60
N ALA A 434 -7.77 -0.61 -21.15
CA ALA A 434 -9.01 -0.93 -20.45
C ALA A 434 -9.91 -1.88 -21.25
N VAL A 435 -10.07 -1.61 -22.55
CA VAL A 435 -10.91 -2.39 -23.45
C VAL A 435 -10.29 -3.76 -23.73
N GLU A 436 -8.99 -3.81 -24.02
CA GLU A 436 -8.29 -5.07 -24.30
C GLU A 436 -8.23 -6.00 -23.09
N LEU A 437 -8.09 -5.46 -21.88
CA LEU A 437 -8.15 -6.21 -20.63
C LEU A 437 -9.59 -6.55 -20.19
N GLY A 438 -10.61 -6.02 -20.87
CA GLY A 438 -12.01 -6.24 -20.51
C GLY A 438 -12.40 -5.66 -19.15
N VAL A 439 -11.81 -4.52 -18.76
CA VAL A 439 -12.01 -3.90 -17.44
C VAL A 439 -13.46 -3.42 -17.29
N VAL A 440 -14.10 -3.80 -16.18
CA VAL A 440 -15.40 -3.30 -15.76
C VAL A 440 -15.30 -2.81 -14.32
N GLY A 441 -15.36 -1.49 -14.13
CA GLY A 441 -15.15 -0.84 -12.84
C GLY A 441 -14.00 0.16 -12.88
N LEU A 442 -13.09 0.05 -11.91
CA LEU A 442 -11.91 0.92 -11.78
C LEU A 442 -10.66 0.26 -12.36
N MET A 443 -9.75 1.07 -12.88
CA MET A 443 -8.40 0.69 -13.23
C MET A 443 -7.46 1.87 -12.98
N ASN A 444 -6.24 1.59 -12.57
CA ASN A 444 -5.15 2.56 -12.49
C ASN A 444 -4.03 2.15 -13.44
N ILE A 445 -3.42 3.11 -14.12
CA ILE A 445 -2.24 2.86 -14.95
C ILE A 445 -1.16 3.86 -14.61
N GLN A 446 0.06 3.36 -14.46
CA GLN A 446 1.26 4.14 -14.22
C GLN A 446 2.05 4.28 -15.52
N TYR A 447 2.44 5.51 -15.84
CA TYR A 447 3.20 5.86 -17.02
C TYR A 447 4.46 6.66 -16.65
N ALA A 448 5.48 6.56 -17.49
CA ALA A 448 6.67 7.39 -17.45
C ALA A 448 6.84 8.13 -18.78
N ILE A 449 7.17 9.41 -18.73
CA ILE A 449 7.47 10.23 -19.90
C ILE A 449 8.96 10.47 -19.93
N ALA A 450 9.65 9.84 -20.89
CA ALA A 450 11.09 9.96 -21.08
C ALA A 450 11.41 10.16 -22.56
N ASN A 451 12.40 11.00 -22.88
CA ASN A 451 12.84 11.25 -24.27
C ASN A 451 11.67 11.57 -25.22
N ASN A 452 10.71 12.36 -24.74
CA ASN A 452 9.51 12.74 -25.48
C ASN A 452 8.62 11.55 -25.93
N ARG A 453 8.63 10.44 -25.19
CA ARG A 453 7.80 9.25 -25.41
C ARG A 453 7.11 8.83 -24.10
N VAL A 454 5.85 8.39 -24.21
CA VAL A 454 5.08 7.82 -23.09
C VAL A 454 5.33 6.31 -23.05
N TYR A 455 5.79 5.82 -21.90
CA TYR A 455 6.00 4.42 -21.60
C TYR A 455 5.01 3.98 -20.52
N ILE A 456 4.43 2.79 -20.66
CA ILE A 456 3.65 2.17 -19.58
C ILE A 456 4.58 1.42 -18.62
N LEU A 457 4.35 1.60 -17.33
CA LEU A 457 5.07 0.91 -16.26
C LEU A 457 4.27 -0.30 -15.76
N GLU A 458 2.99 -0.08 -15.44
CA GLU A 458 2.07 -1.12 -15.00
C GLU A 458 0.61 -0.69 -15.12
N ALA A 459 -0.28 -1.68 -15.14
CA ALA A 459 -1.73 -1.49 -15.06
C ALA A 459 -2.29 -2.31 -13.91
N ASN A 460 -3.17 -1.69 -13.13
CA ASN A 460 -3.82 -2.27 -11.96
C ASN A 460 -5.34 -2.23 -12.21
N PRO A 461 -5.97 -3.29 -12.73
CA PRO A 461 -7.40 -3.32 -13.09
C PRO A 461 -8.32 -3.47 -11.85
N ARG A 462 -8.08 -2.61 -10.86
CA ARG A 462 -8.75 -2.52 -9.56
C ARG A 462 -8.74 -1.08 -9.07
N ALA A 463 -9.34 -0.83 -7.90
CA ALA A 463 -9.17 0.44 -7.22
C ALA A 463 -7.68 0.70 -6.88
N SER A 464 -7.27 1.96 -6.97
CA SER A 464 -5.97 2.45 -6.50
C SER A 464 -6.17 3.35 -5.29
N ARG A 465 -5.06 3.63 -4.60
CA ARG A 465 -5.04 4.56 -3.46
C ARG A 465 -5.39 6.00 -3.85
N THR A 466 -5.25 6.36 -5.12
CA THR A 466 -5.47 7.72 -5.62
C THR A 466 -6.93 8.01 -5.99
N VAL A 467 -7.79 6.98 -6.09
CA VAL A 467 -9.23 7.13 -6.39
C VAL A 467 -9.94 8.15 -5.49
N PRO A 468 -9.74 8.16 -4.15
CA PRO A 468 -10.31 9.19 -3.29
C PRO A 468 -9.80 10.59 -3.64
N LEU A 469 -8.50 10.76 -3.87
CA LEU A 469 -7.89 12.06 -4.23
C LEU A 469 -8.47 12.60 -5.54
N VAL A 470 -8.47 11.78 -6.59
CA VAL A 470 -9.05 12.14 -7.89
C VAL A 470 -10.52 12.49 -7.73
N SER A 471 -11.28 11.71 -6.95
CA SER A 471 -12.70 11.99 -6.70
C SER A 471 -12.91 13.32 -5.97
N LYS A 472 -12.05 13.66 -4.99
CA LYS A 472 -12.13 14.93 -4.25
C LYS A 472 -11.70 16.12 -5.08
N VAL A 473 -10.67 16.02 -5.91
CA VAL A 473 -10.23 17.14 -6.75
C VAL A 473 -11.19 17.39 -7.91
N THR A 474 -11.68 16.33 -8.57
CA THR A 474 -12.49 16.44 -9.79
C THR A 474 -14.00 16.53 -9.54
N GLY A 475 -14.45 16.17 -8.34
CA GLY A 475 -15.87 16.05 -8.00
C GLY A 475 -16.57 14.87 -8.66
N ILE A 476 -15.84 13.94 -9.28
CA ILE A 476 -16.39 12.73 -9.90
C ILE A 476 -16.37 11.59 -8.89
N GLN A 477 -17.53 10.99 -8.59
CA GLN A 477 -17.65 9.90 -7.62
C GLN A 477 -17.24 8.55 -8.24
N MET A 478 -15.94 8.34 -8.45
CA MET A 478 -15.43 7.22 -9.25
C MET A 478 -15.88 5.85 -8.73
N ALA A 479 -15.77 5.58 -7.43
CA ALA A 479 -16.19 4.30 -6.84
C ALA A 479 -17.69 4.02 -7.01
N ARG A 480 -18.54 5.06 -6.93
CA ARG A 480 -19.99 4.93 -7.16
C ARG A 480 -20.28 4.55 -8.60
N ILE A 481 -19.67 5.27 -9.55
CA ILE A 481 -19.84 5.01 -10.98
C ILE A 481 -19.34 3.61 -11.32
N ALA A 482 -18.16 3.23 -10.84
CA ALA A 482 -17.62 1.89 -11.04
C ALA A 482 -18.55 0.80 -10.50
N THR A 483 -19.13 0.99 -9.32
CA THR A 483 -20.13 0.05 -8.76
C THR A 483 -21.34 -0.10 -9.69
N GLN A 484 -21.86 1.01 -10.23
CA GLN A 484 -22.95 0.99 -11.20
C GLN A 484 -22.60 0.23 -12.49
N LEU A 485 -21.35 0.32 -12.95
CA LEU A 485 -20.87 -0.44 -14.12
C LEU A 485 -20.74 -1.93 -13.82
N MET A 486 -20.27 -2.29 -12.62
CA MET A 486 -20.22 -3.69 -12.15
C MET A 486 -21.62 -4.32 -12.06
N LEU A 487 -22.66 -3.50 -11.84
CA LEU A 487 -24.08 -3.89 -11.89
C LEU A 487 -24.66 -3.94 -13.32
N GLY A 488 -23.87 -3.60 -14.34
CA GLY A 488 -24.26 -3.70 -15.75
C GLY A 488 -24.69 -2.40 -16.42
N LYS A 489 -24.63 -1.24 -15.73
CA LYS A 489 -24.80 0.05 -16.43
C LYS A 489 -23.63 0.28 -17.40
N LYS A 490 -23.82 1.21 -18.34
CA LYS A 490 -22.82 1.58 -19.33
C LYS A 490 -22.38 3.03 -19.15
N LEU A 491 -21.11 3.30 -19.45
CA LEU A 491 -20.54 4.65 -19.43
C LEU A 491 -21.32 5.56 -20.38
N LYS A 492 -21.74 5.01 -21.53
CA LYS A 492 -22.66 5.65 -22.46
C LYS A 492 -23.99 5.92 -21.75
N GLY A 493 -24.24 7.19 -21.43
CA GLY A 493 -25.45 7.65 -20.74
C GLY A 493 -25.20 8.26 -19.36
N MET A 494 -23.99 8.11 -18.80
CA MET A 494 -23.63 8.70 -17.50
C MET A 494 -23.20 10.18 -17.59
N GLY A 495 -23.12 10.76 -18.79
CA GLY A 495 -22.82 12.18 -18.98
C GLY A 495 -21.38 12.58 -18.61
N LEU A 496 -20.46 11.62 -18.53
CA LEU A 496 -19.05 11.88 -18.22
C LEU A 496 -18.37 12.62 -19.37
N LYS A 497 -17.72 13.74 -19.04
CA LYS A 497 -16.97 14.58 -19.96
C LYS A 497 -15.74 15.11 -19.23
N GLN A 498 -14.69 15.42 -19.98
CA GLN A 498 -13.57 16.15 -19.41
C GLN A 498 -14.03 17.53 -18.93
N LYS A 499 -13.56 17.90 -17.75
CA LYS A 499 -13.94 19.13 -17.06
C LYS A 499 -12.74 20.07 -16.95
N GLU A 500 -13.01 21.36 -16.85
CA GLU A 500 -11.98 22.36 -16.56
C GLU A 500 -11.97 22.69 -15.07
N TYR A 501 -10.78 22.61 -14.45
CA TYR A 501 -10.58 22.87 -13.04
C TYR A 501 -9.95 24.25 -12.85
N SER A 502 -10.61 25.13 -12.08
CA SER A 502 -10.04 26.43 -11.67
C SER A 502 -9.10 26.32 -10.47
N HIS A 503 -8.87 25.11 -9.97
CA HIS A 503 -8.03 24.79 -8.82
C HIS A 503 -7.07 23.66 -9.15
N VAL A 504 -6.01 23.58 -8.36
CA VAL A 504 -5.05 22.49 -8.33
C VAL A 504 -5.15 21.80 -6.97
N GLY A 505 -5.23 20.48 -6.98
CA GLY A 505 -5.00 19.64 -5.83
C GLY A 505 -3.58 19.08 -5.87
N VAL A 506 -2.85 19.20 -4.77
CA VAL A 506 -1.54 18.58 -4.58
C VAL A 506 -1.62 17.61 -3.41
N LYS A 507 -1.37 16.33 -3.68
CA LYS A 507 -1.18 15.33 -2.64
C LYS A 507 0.27 15.34 -2.17
N GLU A 508 0.47 15.23 -0.86
CA GLU A 508 1.76 14.97 -0.22
C GLU A 508 1.64 13.77 0.73
N SER A 509 2.72 13.02 0.87
CA SER A 509 2.85 11.82 1.68
C SER A 509 3.28 12.13 3.11
N VAL A 510 2.78 11.35 4.07
CA VAL A 510 3.15 11.43 5.49
C VAL A 510 3.98 10.20 5.85
N PHE A 511 5.16 10.45 6.42
CA PHE A 511 6.15 9.40 6.67
C PHE A 511 6.33 9.10 8.17
N PRO A 512 6.55 7.82 8.55
CA PRO A 512 6.72 7.41 9.94
C PRO A 512 8.17 7.53 10.45
N PHE A 513 9.06 8.26 9.75
CA PHE A 513 10.50 8.28 10.07
C PHE A 513 10.82 8.75 11.50
N ASN A 514 9.97 9.58 12.10
CA ASN A 514 10.09 9.99 13.50
C ASN A 514 9.89 8.83 14.50
N MET A 515 9.22 7.74 14.10
CA MET A 515 9.02 6.53 14.90
C MET A 515 10.20 5.55 14.83
N PHE A 516 11.08 5.74 13.84
CA PHE A 516 12.22 4.86 13.53
C PHE A 516 13.52 5.68 13.33
N PRO A 517 14.05 6.32 14.38
CA PRO A 517 15.22 7.22 14.28
C PRO A 517 16.50 6.53 13.76
N GLU A 518 16.57 5.20 13.83
CA GLU A 518 17.65 4.37 13.29
C GLU A 518 17.64 4.28 11.77
N VAL A 519 16.47 4.45 11.14
CA VAL A 519 16.27 4.34 9.68
C VAL A 519 16.71 5.64 9.00
N ASP A 520 17.32 5.51 7.83
CA ASP A 520 17.61 6.66 6.98
C ASP A 520 16.33 7.15 6.27
N PRO A 521 15.90 8.41 6.47
CA PRO A 521 14.67 8.93 5.89
C PRO A 521 14.88 9.36 4.44
N THR A 522 15.08 8.36 3.57
CA THR A 522 15.22 8.53 2.12
C THR A 522 14.07 7.91 1.36
N LEU A 523 13.72 8.56 0.25
CA LEU A 523 12.77 8.07 -0.72
C LEU A 523 13.47 7.10 -1.68
N GLY A 524 12.72 6.14 -2.22
CA GLY A 524 13.22 5.18 -3.19
C GLY A 524 12.06 4.45 -3.86
N PRO A 525 12.34 3.35 -4.57
CA PRO A 525 11.33 2.60 -5.32
C PRO A 525 10.41 1.75 -4.42
N GLU A 526 10.72 1.61 -3.12
CA GLU A 526 9.84 0.99 -2.12
C GLU A 526 9.07 2.06 -1.32
N MET A 527 7.76 1.87 -1.18
CA MET A 527 6.86 2.75 -0.43
C MET A 527 7.09 2.66 1.08
N LYS A 528 7.17 3.81 1.75
CA LYS A 528 7.36 3.91 3.22
C LYS A 528 6.33 4.79 3.92
N SER A 529 5.55 5.56 3.17
CA SER A 529 4.51 6.44 3.71
C SER A 529 3.34 5.66 4.33
N THR A 530 2.73 6.27 5.36
CA THR A 530 1.61 5.68 6.10
C THR A 530 0.29 6.42 5.89
N GLY A 531 0.33 7.57 5.22
CA GLY A 531 -0.84 8.38 4.94
C GLY A 531 -0.51 9.53 4.01
N GLU A 532 -1.49 10.39 3.77
CA GLU A 532 -1.41 11.46 2.79
C GLU A 532 -2.26 12.67 3.19
N VAL A 533 -1.96 13.82 2.60
CA VAL A 533 -2.73 15.06 2.73
C VAL A 533 -2.96 15.67 1.37
N LEU A 534 -4.06 16.42 1.22
CA LEU A 534 -4.40 17.12 -0.02
C LEU A 534 -4.46 18.63 0.22
N GLY A 535 -3.54 19.37 -0.39
CA GLY A 535 -3.58 20.83 -0.48
C GLY A 535 -4.35 21.27 -1.73
N MET A 536 -5.37 22.12 -1.59
CA MET A 536 -6.11 22.69 -2.73
C MET A 536 -6.01 24.22 -2.75
N ALA A 537 -5.74 24.77 -3.94
CA ALA A 537 -5.69 26.21 -4.18
C ALA A 537 -5.89 26.56 -5.67
N GLY A 538 -6.04 27.84 -5.99
CA GLY A 538 -6.16 28.32 -7.38
C GLY A 538 -4.85 28.23 -8.19
N THR A 539 -3.71 28.00 -7.55
CA THR A 539 -2.40 27.83 -8.19
C THR A 539 -1.66 26.64 -7.60
N PHE A 540 -0.78 26.05 -8.41
CA PHE A 540 0.07 24.93 -7.97
C PHE A 540 0.92 25.30 -6.73
N GLY A 541 1.61 26.45 -6.76
CA GLY A 541 2.50 26.84 -5.66
C GLY A 541 1.76 26.94 -4.31
N LEU A 542 0.58 27.54 -4.28
CA LEU A 542 -0.21 27.61 -3.04
C LEU A 542 -0.75 26.23 -2.61
N ALA A 543 -1.16 25.40 -3.57
CA ALA A 543 -1.63 24.04 -3.27
C ALA A 543 -0.49 23.18 -2.69
N PHE A 544 0.72 23.28 -3.26
CA PHE A 544 1.92 22.62 -2.76
C PHE A 544 2.32 23.14 -1.38
N PHE A 545 2.33 24.46 -1.17
CA PHE A 545 2.64 25.01 0.16
C PHE A 545 1.68 24.49 1.24
N LYS A 546 0.37 24.45 0.93
CA LYS A 546 -0.66 23.88 1.81
C LYS A 546 -0.46 22.37 2.06
N SER A 547 -0.08 21.60 1.04
CA SER A 547 0.17 20.16 1.21
C SER A 547 1.37 19.91 2.12
N GLN A 548 2.46 20.69 1.97
CA GLN A 548 3.61 20.62 2.87
C GLN A 548 3.24 20.95 4.32
N GLU A 549 2.47 22.01 4.55
CA GLU A 549 1.98 22.34 5.89
C GLU A 549 1.10 21.24 6.47
N GLY A 550 0.20 20.67 5.67
CA GLY A 550 -0.66 19.55 6.05
C GLY A 550 0.13 18.31 6.44
N ALA A 551 1.24 18.02 5.74
CA ALA A 551 2.13 16.90 6.03
C ALA A 551 3.06 17.15 7.24
N GLY A 552 2.97 18.34 7.87
CA GLY A 552 3.80 18.74 8.99
C GLY A 552 5.18 19.29 8.59
N GLN A 553 5.46 19.45 7.30
CA GLN A 553 6.69 20.01 6.74
C GLN A 553 6.51 21.52 6.48
N LYS A 554 6.55 22.33 7.54
CA LYS A 554 6.32 23.78 7.41
C LYS A 554 7.45 24.48 6.66
N LEU A 555 7.26 24.75 5.37
CA LEU A 555 8.24 25.46 4.56
C LEU A 555 8.53 26.85 5.14
N PRO A 556 9.80 27.21 5.41
CA PRO A 556 10.13 28.53 5.92
C PRO A 556 9.99 29.59 4.83
N THR A 557 9.69 30.82 5.26
CA THR A 557 9.64 32.00 4.38
C THR A 557 10.87 32.90 4.46
N GLN A 558 11.72 32.66 5.46
CA GLN A 558 12.97 33.38 5.70
C GLN A 558 13.94 32.48 6.48
N GLY A 559 15.20 32.90 6.56
CA GLY A 559 16.22 32.23 7.38
C GLY A 559 17.34 31.63 6.53
N THR A 560 17.81 30.44 6.91
CA THR A 560 18.95 29.79 6.28
C THR A 560 18.55 28.47 5.64
N VAL A 561 18.98 28.23 4.40
CA VAL A 561 18.85 26.93 3.72
C VAL A 561 20.20 26.24 3.63
N LEU A 562 20.24 24.96 3.96
CA LEU A 562 21.38 24.08 3.66
C LEU A 562 21.15 23.41 2.30
N ILE A 563 22.11 23.51 1.38
CA ILE A 563 22.10 22.82 0.09
C ILE A 563 23.30 21.88 0.01
N SER A 564 23.05 20.58 -0.04
CA SER A 564 24.06 19.53 -0.24
C SER A 564 23.55 18.52 -1.24
N VAL A 565 23.92 18.68 -2.52
CA VAL A 565 23.34 17.90 -3.62
C VAL A 565 24.37 17.09 -4.41
N LYS A 566 23.92 16.02 -5.07
CA LYS A 566 24.74 15.21 -5.97
C LYS A 566 25.08 15.99 -7.23
N GLN A 567 26.15 15.59 -7.92
CA GLN A 567 26.65 16.31 -9.10
C GLN A 567 25.60 16.48 -10.20
N LYS A 568 24.78 15.44 -10.47
CA LYS A 568 23.74 15.46 -11.50
C LYS A 568 22.66 16.53 -11.24
N ASP A 569 22.40 16.88 -9.98
CA ASP A 569 21.29 17.76 -9.57
C ASP A 569 21.69 19.23 -9.47
N LYS A 570 22.98 19.55 -9.62
CA LYS A 570 23.51 20.91 -9.46
C LYS A 570 22.87 21.90 -10.44
N ASN A 571 22.63 21.49 -11.68
CA ASN A 571 22.01 22.36 -12.67
C ASN A 571 20.55 22.68 -12.31
N GLU A 572 19.79 21.69 -11.86
CA GLU A 572 18.40 21.85 -11.46
C GLU A 572 18.26 22.70 -10.20
N ILE A 573 19.21 22.57 -9.25
CA ILE A 573 19.17 23.34 -8.00
C ILE A 573 19.61 24.79 -8.17
N LEU A 574 20.32 25.14 -9.25
CA LEU A 574 20.81 26.50 -9.45
C LEU A 574 19.67 27.52 -9.50
N ALA A 575 18.56 27.18 -10.16
CA ALA A 575 17.38 28.05 -10.22
C ALA A 575 16.75 28.26 -8.84
N VAL A 576 16.67 27.19 -8.04
CA VAL A 576 16.18 27.22 -6.66
C VAL A 576 17.08 28.11 -5.79
N ALA A 577 18.40 27.91 -5.85
CA ALA A 577 19.37 28.67 -5.07
C ALA A 577 19.34 30.16 -5.42
N LYS A 578 19.28 30.51 -6.72
CA LYS A 578 19.13 31.90 -7.18
C LYS A 578 17.85 32.54 -6.63
N TYR A 579 16.74 31.83 -6.68
CA TYR A 579 15.47 32.31 -6.19
C TYR A 579 15.49 32.55 -4.67
N LEU A 580 15.88 31.53 -3.89
CA LEU A 580 15.94 31.61 -2.43
C LEU A 580 16.89 32.73 -1.96
N ARG A 581 18.04 32.88 -2.61
CA ARG A 581 18.96 34.00 -2.33
C ARG A 581 18.33 35.35 -2.65
N GLY A 582 17.64 35.45 -3.78
CA GLY A 582 16.96 36.67 -4.23
C GLY A 582 15.86 37.16 -3.28
N ILE A 583 15.19 36.25 -2.57
CA ILE A 583 14.19 36.60 -1.54
C ILE A 583 14.78 36.72 -0.12
N GLY A 584 16.11 36.67 0.02
CA GLY A 584 16.80 36.99 1.28
C GLY A 584 17.22 35.81 2.15
N PHE A 585 17.08 34.55 1.70
CA PHE A 585 17.67 33.43 2.43
C PHE A 585 19.20 33.52 2.47
N LYS A 586 19.78 33.06 3.58
CA LYS A 586 21.20 32.69 3.64
C LYS A 586 21.36 31.27 3.11
N ILE A 587 22.40 31.02 2.32
CA ILE A 587 22.66 29.68 1.77
C ILE A 587 23.93 29.13 2.42
N LEU A 588 23.80 27.99 3.10
CA LEU A 588 24.93 27.16 3.52
C LEU A 588 25.07 26.01 2.51
N ALA A 589 26.29 25.67 2.12
CA ALA A 589 26.53 24.60 1.17
C ALA A 589 27.80 23.80 1.49
N THR A 590 27.76 22.49 1.22
CA THR A 590 28.93 21.60 1.29
C THR A 590 29.94 21.94 0.19
N ASP A 591 31.22 21.59 0.36
CA ASP A 591 32.35 22.09 -0.43
C ASP A 591 32.08 22.13 -1.95
N ASP A 592 31.75 20.99 -2.53
CA ASP A 592 31.49 20.87 -3.98
C ASP A 592 30.24 21.63 -4.45
N THR A 593 29.22 21.75 -3.59
CA THR A 593 28.01 22.51 -3.88
C THR A 593 28.29 24.00 -3.78
N HIS A 594 29.03 24.43 -2.75
CA HIS A 594 29.44 25.81 -2.53
C HIS A 594 30.26 26.35 -3.71
N LYS A 595 31.31 25.61 -4.14
CA LYS A 595 32.14 25.98 -5.29
C LYS A 595 31.30 26.18 -6.56
N PHE A 596 30.35 25.27 -6.80
CA PHE A 596 29.45 25.35 -7.96
C PHE A 596 28.50 26.56 -7.89
N LEU A 597 27.92 26.84 -6.71
CA LEU A 597 27.01 27.97 -6.53
C LEU A 597 27.75 29.30 -6.72
N VAL A 598 28.93 29.45 -6.12
CA VAL A 598 29.75 30.67 -6.24
C VAL A 598 30.20 30.89 -7.69
N SER A 599 30.66 29.84 -8.39
CA SER A 599 31.04 29.96 -9.81
C SER A 599 29.86 30.29 -10.71
N SER A 600 28.63 29.98 -10.28
CA SER A 600 27.38 30.28 -10.98
C SER A 600 26.72 31.60 -10.54
N GLY A 601 27.43 32.41 -9.74
CA GLY A 601 26.98 33.74 -9.30
C GLY A 601 26.00 33.75 -8.11
N VAL A 602 25.92 32.65 -7.36
CA VAL A 602 25.09 32.54 -6.15
C VAL A 602 25.96 32.57 -4.91
N ASP A 603 25.81 33.63 -4.11
CA ASP A 603 26.49 33.76 -2.82
C ASP A 603 26.02 32.67 -1.84
N SER A 604 26.97 31.92 -1.30
CA SER A 604 26.75 30.84 -0.33
C SER A 604 27.93 30.76 0.62
N THR A 605 27.71 30.29 1.84
CA THR A 605 28.76 30.07 2.83
C THR A 605 29.08 28.58 2.92
N PHE A 606 30.37 28.23 2.84
CA PHE A 606 30.83 26.87 3.02
C PHE A 606 30.53 26.36 4.44
N ILE A 607 30.02 25.13 4.55
CA ILE A 607 29.86 24.41 5.81
C ILE A 607 30.45 22.99 5.71
N LYS A 608 31.14 22.58 6.77
CA LYS A 608 31.82 21.28 6.86
C LYS A 608 30.85 20.12 7.04
N LYS A 609 31.11 18.99 6.40
CA LYS A 609 30.54 17.68 6.78
C LYS A 609 31.12 17.21 8.11
N VAL A 610 30.47 16.25 8.77
CA VAL A 610 30.89 15.76 10.11
C VAL A 610 32.34 15.27 10.14
N HIS A 611 32.79 14.59 9.09
CA HIS A 611 34.16 14.06 9.01
C HIS A 611 35.22 15.14 8.67
N GLU A 612 34.80 16.34 8.25
CA GLU A 612 35.70 17.46 7.86
C GLU A 612 36.05 18.37 9.06
N GLY A 613 35.48 18.10 10.24
CA GLY A 613 35.78 18.80 11.49
C GLY A 613 34.61 19.64 12.03
N ARG A 614 34.90 20.67 12.84
CA ARG A 614 33.90 21.58 13.44
C ARG A 614 34.17 23.06 13.11
N PRO A 615 33.15 23.94 13.17
CA PRO A 615 31.73 23.61 13.23
C PRO A 615 31.26 22.93 11.93
N ASN A 616 30.37 21.95 12.04
CA ASN A 616 29.80 21.21 10.89
C ASN A 616 28.28 21.34 10.79
N ILE A 617 27.71 20.68 9.77
CA ILE A 617 26.26 20.65 9.51
C ILE A 617 25.44 20.26 10.74
N VAL A 618 25.86 19.25 11.49
CA VAL A 618 25.11 18.79 12.68
C VAL A 618 25.16 19.83 13.79
N ASP A 619 26.28 20.55 13.94
CA ASP A 619 26.40 21.66 14.89
C ASP A 619 25.43 22.79 14.52
N ALA A 620 25.37 23.18 13.24
CA ALA A 620 24.45 24.21 12.75
C ALA A 620 22.97 23.81 12.91
N ILE A 621 22.65 22.53 12.65
CA ILE A 621 21.32 21.97 12.90
C ILE A 621 20.98 22.04 14.40
N HIS A 622 21.89 21.60 15.27
CA HIS A 622 21.70 21.64 16.72
C HIS A 622 21.51 23.06 17.24
N ASN A 623 22.26 24.02 16.72
CA ASN A 623 22.18 25.43 17.07
C ASN A 623 20.96 26.15 16.46
N LYS A 624 20.10 25.44 15.71
CA LYS A 624 18.92 25.98 15.03
C LYS A 624 19.27 27.10 14.03
N GLU A 625 20.44 27.00 13.40
CA GLU A 625 20.92 27.96 12.41
C GLU A 625 20.36 27.69 11.00
N ILE A 626 19.77 26.50 10.79
CA ILE A 626 19.22 26.03 9.51
C ILE A 626 17.69 25.88 9.63
N ASN A 627 16.96 26.38 8.64
CA ASN A 627 15.50 26.37 8.61
C ASN A 627 14.91 25.47 7.50
N LEU A 628 15.70 25.16 6.47
CA LEU A 628 15.34 24.23 5.39
C LEU A 628 16.59 23.46 4.96
N ILE A 629 16.43 22.16 4.70
CA ILE A 629 17.50 21.30 4.21
C ILE A 629 17.13 20.77 2.84
N ILE A 630 18.00 20.96 1.86
CA ILE A 630 17.92 20.33 0.53
C ILE A 630 19.11 19.38 0.43
N ASN A 631 18.84 18.07 0.53
CA ASN A 631 19.87 17.04 0.50
C ASN A 631 19.49 15.86 -0.41
N THR A 632 20.06 15.81 -1.60
CA THR A 632 19.83 14.71 -2.56
C THR A 632 20.83 13.57 -2.30
N PRO A 633 20.40 12.34 -1.97
CA PRO A 633 21.31 11.25 -1.58
C PRO A 633 22.29 10.82 -2.67
N ILE A 634 23.49 10.37 -2.27
CA ILE A 634 24.55 9.87 -3.15
C ILE A 634 24.68 8.33 -2.95
N GLY A 635 23.59 7.58 -3.17
CA GLY A 635 23.57 6.10 -3.12
C GLY A 635 23.95 5.44 -1.76
N LYS A 636 23.61 4.16 -1.59
CA LYS A 636 23.91 3.39 -0.36
C LYS A 636 25.42 3.14 -0.14
N ASN A 637 26.22 3.11 -1.21
CA ASN A 637 27.63 2.71 -1.17
C ASN A 637 28.64 3.87 -1.07
N SER A 638 28.18 5.13 -0.87
CA SER A 638 29.16 6.20 -0.68
C SER A 638 29.82 6.08 0.69
N LYS A 639 31.15 6.16 0.70
CA LYS A 639 32.01 6.08 1.90
C LYS A 639 31.69 7.13 2.97
N TYR A 640 30.89 8.16 2.62
CA TYR A 640 30.47 9.29 3.45
C TYR A 640 28.99 9.60 3.24
N ASP A 641 28.11 8.64 3.51
CA ASP A 641 26.66 8.82 3.40
C ASP A 641 26.16 10.00 4.26
N ASP A 642 25.30 10.83 3.64
CA ASP A 642 24.69 12.00 4.23
C ASP A 642 23.45 11.67 5.11
N SER A 643 23.20 10.39 5.43
CA SER A 643 22.06 9.97 6.27
C SER A 643 22.01 10.65 7.63
N TYR A 644 23.17 10.99 8.21
CA TYR A 644 23.23 11.74 9.46
C TYR A 644 22.56 13.13 9.35
N ILE A 645 22.61 13.78 8.18
CA ILE A 645 21.96 15.08 7.93
C ILE A 645 20.45 14.90 8.02
N ARG A 646 19.90 13.89 7.33
CA ARG A 646 18.46 13.67 7.24
C ARG A 646 17.89 13.15 8.56
N LYS A 647 18.60 12.25 9.25
CA LYS A 647 18.29 11.82 10.62
C LYS A 647 18.27 13.00 11.59
N ALA A 648 19.23 13.92 11.47
CA ALA A 648 19.23 15.14 12.26
C ALA A 648 18.04 16.05 11.91
N ALA A 649 17.70 16.21 10.63
CA ALA A 649 16.54 16.99 10.20
C ALA A 649 15.24 16.51 10.85
N ILE A 650 14.98 15.20 10.85
CA ILE A 650 13.83 14.58 11.54
C ILE A 650 13.88 14.87 13.04
N LYS A 651 15.04 14.64 13.69
CA LYS A 651 15.21 14.83 15.13
C LYS A 651 14.94 16.28 15.58
N TYR A 652 15.40 17.26 14.80
CA TYR A 652 15.25 18.68 15.10
C TYR A 652 14.02 19.33 14.45
N LYS A 653 13.18 18.53 13.77
CA LYS A 653 11.95 18.97 13.10
C LYS A 653 12.21 20.09 12.08
N ILE A 654 13.31 19.96 11.32
CA ILE A 654 13.64 20.87 10.23
C ILE A 654 13.08 20.27 8.94
N PRO A 655 12.28 21.02 8.16
CA PRO A 655 11.83 20.59 6.85
C PRO A 655 13.02 20.20 5.97
N TYR A 656 12.91 19.03 5.33
CA TYR A 656 13.98 18.51 4.48
C TYR A 656 13.41 17.97 3.18
N ILE A 657 14.19 18.14 2.10
CA ILE A 657 13.82 17.78 0.74
C ILE A 657 14.95 16.93 0.16
N THR A 658 14.58 15.81 -0.45
CA THR A 658 15.54 14.80 -0.94
C THR A 658 15.66 14.70 -2.46
N THR A 659 14.88 15.48 -3.21
CA THR A 659 14.92 15.52 -4.68
C THR A 659 15.02 16.96 -5.19
N ALA A 660 15.66 17.14 -6.35
CA ALA A 660 15.75 18.46 -6.99
C ALA A 660 14.39 18.98 -7.46
N ALA A 661 13.53 18.09 -7.98
CA ALA A 661 12.18 18.43 -8.42
C ALA A 661 11.29 18.92 -7.27
N ALA A 662 11.31 18.26 -6.11
CA ALA A 662 10.60 18.72 -4.92
C ALA A 662 11.18 20.05 -4.39
N ALA A 663 12.49 20.29 -4.54
CA ALA A 663 13.09 21.57 -4.16
C ALA A 663 12.61 22.73 -5.05
N GLN A 664 12.40 22.47 -6.35
CA GLN A 664 11.77 23.43 -7.26
C GLN A 664 10.32 23.70 -6.88
N ALA A 665 9.53 22.66 -6.61
CA ALA A 665 8.15 22.80 -6.15
C ALA A 665 8.05 23.57 -4.82
N ALA A 666 8.95 23.32 -3.87
CA ALA A 666 9.01 24.05 -2.61
C ALA A 666 9.37 25.53 -2.80
N ALA A 667 10.32 25.85 -3.68
CA ALA A 667 10.66 27.23 -4.01
C ALA A 667 9.46 27.97 -4.66
N GLU A 668 8.72 27.31 -5.55
CA GLU A 668 7.48 27.85 -6.12
C GLU A 668 6.39 28.04 -5.05
N GLY A 669 6.29 27.11 -4.11
CA GLY A 669 5.35 27.20 -2.99
C GLY A 669 5.64 28.39 -2.08
N ILE A 670 6.91 28.55 -1.68
CA ILE A 670 7.38 29.71 -0.89
C ILE A 670 7.09 31.01 -1.65
N LYS A 671 7.37 31.03 -2.96
CA LYS A 671 7.08 32.18 -3.82
C LYS A 671 5.60 32.55 -3.82
N ALA A 672 4.75 31.57 -4.08
CA ALA A 672 3.32 31.79 -4.18
C ALA A 672 2.76 32.29 -2.84
N TYR A 673 3.19 31.69 -1.73
CA TYR A 673 2.80 32.13 -0.38
C TYR A 673 3.24 33.56 -0.07
N LEU A 674 4.47 33.94 -0.39
CA LEU A 674 4.98 35.30 -0.16
C LEU A 674 4.29 36.36 -1.04
N GLN A 675 3.82 35.98 -2.23
CA GLN A 675 3.11 36.86 -3.15
C GLN A 675 1.62 37.00 -2.82
N ASP A 676 1.06 36.05 -2.07
CA ASP A 676 -0.34 36.04 -1.69
C ASP A 676 -0.62 37.00 -0.54
N LYS A 677 -1.08 38.21 -0.90
CA LYS A 677 -1.46 39.26 0.06
C LYS A 677 -2.73 38.93 0.85
N GLY A 678 -3.53 37.96 0.41
CA GLY A 678 -4.75 37.52 1.09
C GLY A 678 -4.51 36.47 2.19
N GLY A 679 -3.30 35.91 2.25
CA GLY A 679 -3.00 34.71 3.05
C GLY A 679 -3.65 33.46 2.46
N MET A 680 -3.34 32.28 3.03
CA MET A 680 -3.88 30.99 2.56
C MET A 680 -5.40 30.88 2.76
N GLU A 681 -6.18 31.44 1.82
CA GLU A 681 -7.64 31.40 1.85
C GLU A 681 -8.13 29.95 1.93
N VAL A 682 -8.99 29.66 2.90
CA VAL A 682 -9.59 28.34 3.11
C VAL A 682 -10.93 28.28 2.39
N ARG A 683 -11.13 27.25 1.58
CA ARG A 683 -12.37 27.00 0.85
C ARG A 683 -12.86 25.59 1.16
N SER A 684 -14.18 25.43 1.27
CA SER A 684 -14.79 24.11 1.41
C SER A 684 -14.72 23.34 0.09
N LEU A 685 -14.81 22.02 0.18
CA LEU A 685 -14.83 21.15 -0.99
C LEU A 685 -16.02 21.49 -1.93
N GLN A 686 -17.17 21.81 -1.36
CA GLN A 686 -18.38 22.21 -2.09
C GLN A 686 -18.16 23.51 -2.87
N ALA A 687 -17.41 24.46 -2.30
CA ALA A 687 -17.07 25.69 -3.00
C ALA A 687 -16.16 25.42 -4.20
N TYR A 688 -15.17 24.53 -4.08
CA TYR A 688 -14.35 24.12 -5.23
C TYR A 688 -15.18 23.40 -6.29
N HIS A 689 -16.05 22.47 -5.90
CA HIS A 689 -16.88 21.69 -6.83
C HIS A 689 -17.88 22.53 -7.60
N LYS A 690 -18.35 23.65 -7.02
CA LYS A 690 -19.27 24.58 -7.70
C LYS A 690 -18.60 25.34 -8.86
N ASP A 691 -17.28 25.52 -8.83
CA ASP A 691 -16.54 26.27 -9.84
C ASP A 691 -16.12 25.43 -11.04
N ILE A 692 -16.27 24.10 -10.97
CA ILE A 692 -15.87 23.18 -12.04
C ILE A 692 -16.81 23.33 -13.24
N ARG A 693 -16.22 23.48 -14.44
CA ARG A 693 -16.94 23.75 -15.69
C ARG A 693 -16.98 22.55 -16.62
#